data_AF-A0A210Q366-F1
#
_entry.id   AF-A0A210Q366-F1
#
_cell.length_a   1.000
_cell.length_b   1.000
_cell.length_c   1.000
_cell.angle_alpha   90.00
_cell.angle_beta   90.00
_cell.angle_gamma   90.00
#
_symmetry.space_group_name_H-M   'P 1'
#
loop_
_entity.id
_entity.type
_entity.pdbx_description
1 polymer ?
#
loop_
_entity_poly.entity_id
_entity_poly.type
_entity_poly.pdbx_seq_one_letter_code
_entity_poly.pdbx_strand_id
1 'polypeptide(L)'
;MAQVHHTLCNYTHRLLGRHWRSKVKRHNCRRPIHVGNACLCDHQKENARKNEIGIQMLSPNLREQLFGKEIEQKSVTDKNEGSDGKAEMAAIRKHLSAHGLWGRESTILPDVDIKIPELKGKNVAEHMQNLAQQQVGGYQTLASLMANPEFKFPPKPKTWAMSPGWTKYDSETKKTVKVDFPEENILVFDVEVLVPEGNYPTMATAVSPKHWYSWCSELVLKDRYRWTKVPFLSDLIPLESGPVVNGQSPKDWPQRLIIGHNVGFDRSFVKEQYYVQKSKLRFLDTMSMHIAICGQTTYQRILYQATNKASNRKEVREHTARTKHMQVDDEWKMVSTLNNLNDVHKLHVGGGNLNKETRNVFVKGTMKDVRTNFQELMEYCASDVVATTKVFQQLYPEYRKRFPHPVTMAGMLEMGTAYLPVNKNWGRYIDESNNIYNDLQRELKLSLMKLADEACQLLHSKEYKNDPWLWDLDWQVANIKMNKEKKTGKKNPNQEDRDENDTDKIIARTYATKSRVPKRPVHTPGYPNWYRALCPKNSDPDWSVGPSLISTQVRITPKLMRLTWDGYPLHYSEKYGWGYLVPDPEKAARDMQELDNPEKQEKGKPRFPIESVLKLCGMAVPGDLENPDSLRNFEDTMNSVMKDAAVDLDLHERMRHLDKAKIKRERRLSVLHDREKGQALEPMDDENIPGCHFVPLPHKNGKGYRVGNPVVRDYISKIEAGTLKALLGTSAQRILTLGSMSSYWKNNMKRIESQMALGLTSQDLPDTITSNQDYDEKDYLGAIVPRIVPAGTITRRAVEQTWLTASNAYPDRVGSELKAMIQTPPGYKFVGADVDSEELWIAALIGDAHAKIHGCTAFGWMTLQGKKSDKTDLHSKTADTVGISRDHAKIFNYGRIYGAGRLFAQRLLMQFNHRLTAAEATKKANIMYSSTKGSRKKKLQESADGTLFYKTVWAGGSESEMFNQLEAIATRESPTTPVLDCHISKALEPQYVGDDFMTSRVNWVVQSSAVDYLHLMLVCMGWLIKEYDIDARFSISIHDEVRYLVADKDKYRAGLALQITNLLTRSMFAYKLGMKDLPRSVAFFSAVDIDTCMRKEVTLDCRTPSNPRGMEMGYGVMNGEALDILEILEKTDGGQLRVNPEIERLSDEATDDETADNDTIYG
;
A
#
# COMPACT_ATOMS: atom_id res chain seq x y z
N MET A 1 25.99 14.36 53.35
CA MET A 1 24.71 14.12 52.64
C MET A 1 24.44 12.62 52.45
N ALA A 2 24.41 11.87 53.55
CA ALA A 2 24.00 10.46 53.58
C ALA A 2 22.97 10.23 54.71
N GLN A 3 22.28 11.30 55.12
CA GLN A 3 21.36 11.31 56.27
C GLN A 3 20.07 12.10 55.98
N VAL A 4 19.69 12.15 54.69
CA VAL A 4 18.41 12.72 54.19
C VAL A 4 17.62 11.67 53.39
N HIS A 5 18.16 10.46 53.19
CA HIS A 5 17.52 9.42 52.38
C HIS A 5 16.66 8.42 53.18
N HIS A 6 16.58 8.54 54.50
CA HIS A 6 15.85 7.59 55.36
C HIS A 6 14.50 8.13 55.89
N THR A 7 14.14 9.37 55.57
CA THR A 7 12.93 10.04 56.12
C THR A 7 11.83 10.29 55.08
N LEU A 8 12.05 9.95 53.80
CA LEU A 8 11.06 10.12 52.72
C LEU A 8 10.40 8.80 52.26
N CYS A 9 10.82 7.65 52.79
CA CYS A 9 10.26 6.34 52.43
C CYS A 9 9.10 5.87 53.33
N ASN A 10 8.71 6.64 54.35
CA ASN A 10 7.66 6.27 55.32
C ASN A 10 6.38 7.12 55.24
N TYR A 11 6.22 7.97 54.22
CA TYR A 11 5.09 8.91 54.14
C TYR A 11 3.99 8.55 53.12
N THR A 12 4.09 7.43 52.40
CA THR A 12 3.09 7.03 51.38
C THR A 12 2.35 5.72 51.67
N HIS A 13 2.39 5.23 52.92
CA HIS A 13 1.71 3.99 53.31
C HIS A 13 0.67 4.13 54.43
N ARG A 14 0.29 5.35 54.84
CA ARG A 14 -0.56 5.60 56.03
C ARG A 14 -1.63 6.69 55.91
N LEU A 15 -2.14 6.97 54.71
CA LEU A 15 -3.35 7.78 54.54
C LEU A 15 -4.24 7.12 53.49
N LEU A 16 -5.13 6.24 53.94
CA LEU A 16 -6.49 5.95 53.44
C LEU A 16 -6.97 4.66 54.11
N GLY A 17 -7.20 4.75 55.41
CA GLY A 17 -7.71 3.68 56.24
C GLY A 17 -8.53 4.25 57.38
N ARG A 18 -9.86 4.23 57.20
CA ARG A 18 -10.91 4.22 58.24
C ARG A 18 -11.16 5.53 59.00
N HIS A 19 -12.21 6.24 58.57
CA HIS A 19 -13.41 6.63 59.35
C HIS A 19 -14.45 6.97 58.28
N TRP A 20 -15.53 6.21 58.12
CA TRP A 20 -16.75 6.39 58.92
C TRP A 20 -17.56 5.09 58.98
N ARG A 21 -18.05 4.76 60.20
CA ARG A 21 -19.03 3.70 60.45
C ARG A 21 -20.41 4.31 60.69
N SER A 22 -21.42 3.57 60.22
CA SER A 22 -22.71 3.32 60.87
C SER A 22 -23.83 4.36 60.77
N LYS A 23 -24.81 4.07 59.90
CA LYS A 23 -26.15 3.56 60.26
C LYS A 23 -27.00 3.38 58.99
N VAL A 24 -27.43 2.16 58.67
CA VAL A 24 -28.84 1.79 58.35
C VAL A 24 -28.94 0.25 58.44
N LYS A 25 -30.00 -0.22 59.11
CA LYS A 25 -30.31 -1.63 59.38
C LYS A 25 -31.01 -2.30 58.18
N ARG A 26 -30.49 -3.48 57.83
CA ARG A 26 -31.16 -4.72 57.38
C ARG A 26 -32.53 -4.61 56.69
N HIS A 27 -32.61 -5.06 55.43
CA HIS A 27 -33.61 -6.02 54.94
C HIS A 27 -32.91 -7.09 54.06
N ASN A 28 -33.44 -8.30 54.08
CA ASN A 28 -32.77 -9.57 53.74
C ASN A 28 -32.21 -9.69 52.31
N CYS A 29 -30.89 -9.91 52.19
CA CYS A 29 -30.32 -10.59 51.02
C CYS A 29 -30.69 -12.08 51.07
N ARG A 30 -31.57 -12.49 50.15
CA ARG A 30 -31.61 -13.88 49.68
C ARG A 30 -30.32 -14.15 48.89
N ARG A 31 -29.77 -15.34 49.10
CA ARG A 31 -28.57 -15.91 48.49
C ARG A 31 -28.43 -15.55 47.00
N PRO A 32 -27.25 -15.17 46.49
CA PRO A 32 -26.95 -15.40 45.09
C PRO A 32 -26.89 -16.92 44.93
N ILE A 33 -27.79 -17.46 44.13
CA ILE A 33 -27.71 -18.83 43.67
C ILE A 33 -26.42 -18.89 42.84
N HIS A 34 -25.42 -19.62 43.33
CA HIS A 34 -24.38 -20.17 42.46
C HIS A 34 -25.11 -21.10 41.47
N VAL A 35 -25.52 -20.57 40.32
CA VAL A 35 -25.84 -21.38 39.16
C VAL A 35 -24.51 -21.64 38.47
N GLY A 36 -24.10 -22.90 38.49
CA GLY A 36 -22.77 -23.34 38.08
C GLY A 36 -22.50 -23.12 36.60
N ASN A 37 -21.64 -22.16 36.28
CA ASN A 37 -21.01 -22.05 34.96
C ASN A 37 -19.56 -22.56 34.92
N ALA A 38 -18.96 -22.92 36.07
CA ALA A 38 -17.60 -23.46 36.11
C ALA A 38 -17.53 -24.96 35.75
N CYS A 39 -18.65 -25.69 35.72
CA CYS A 39 -18.66 -27.13 35.45
C CYS A 39 -18.99 -27.50 33.99
N LEU A 40 -19.54 -26.57 33.20
CA LEU A 40 -19.91 -26.81 31.79
C LEU A 40 -18.74 -26.62 30.82
N CYS A 41 -17.76 -25.77 31.16
CA CYS A 41 -16.63 -25.45 30.29
C CYS A 41 -15.54 -26.54 30.22
N ASP A 42 -15.43 -27.40 31.23
CA ASP A 42 -14.43 -28.48 31.23
C ASP A 42 -14.93 -29.77 30.55
N HIS A 43 -16.25 -30.04 30.55
CA HIS A 43 -16.81 -31.18 29.80
C HIS A 43 -16.87 -30.96 28.28
N GLN A 44 -16.92 -29.71 27.80
CA GLN A 44 -16.88 -29.42 26.35
C GLN A 44 -15.48 -29.57 25.74
N LYS A 45 -14.40 -29.46 26.53
CA LYS A 45 -13.01 -29.57 26.03
C LYS A 45 -12.63 -30.99 25.62
N GLU A 46 -13.23 -32.03 26.20
CA GLU A 46 -12.87 -33.43 25.89
C GLU A 46 -13.59 -33.99 24.66
N ASN A 47 -14.71 -33.39 24.22
CA ASN A 47 -15.58 -33.93 23.16
C ASN A 47 -15.56 -33.16 21.83
N ALA A 48 -14.59 -32.27 21.61
CA ALA A 48 -14.49 -31.51 20.36
C ALA A 48 -14.28 -32.43 19.14
N ARG A 49 -15.13 -32.28 18.12
CA ARG A 49 -15.10 -33.10 16.90
C ARG A 49 -13.80 -32.88 16.13
N LYS A 50 -13.05 -33.95 15.84
CA LYS A 50 -11.78 -33.92 15.10
C LYS A 50 -11.83 -34.79 13.85
N ASN A 51 -11.04 -34.44 12.84
CA ASN A 51 -10.80 -35.29 11.67
C ASN A 51 -9.73 -36.37 11.94
N GLU A 52 -9.42 -37.17 10.93
CA GLU A 52 -8.50 -38.32 10.98
C GLU A 52 -7.05 -37.96 11.35
N ILE A 53 -6.69 -36.67 11.31
CA ILE A 53 -5.35 -36.16 11.64
C ILE A 53 -5.34 -35.24 12.87
N GLY A 54 -6.45 -35.16 13.61
CA GLY A 54 -6.56 -34.40 14.86
C GLY A 54 -6.87 -32.91 14.70
N ILE A 55 -7.38 -32.47 13.55
CA ILE A 55 -7.87 -31.10 13.33
C ILE A 55 -9.29 -30.96 13.83
N GLN A 56 -9.54 -29.95 14.68
CA GLN A 56 -10.88 -29.63 15.16
C GLN A 56 -11.75 -29.11 14.00
N MET A 57 -12.88 -29.77 13.82
CA MET A 57 -13.86 -29.48 12.77
C MET A 57 -15.05 -28.69 13.34
N LEU A 58 -15.96 -28.27 12.47
CA LEU A 58 -17.21 -27.64 12.89
C LEU A 58 -18.02 -28.51 13.86
N SER A 59 -18.80 -27.84 14.71
CA SER A 59 -19.78 -28.47 15.59
C SER A 59 -20.80 -29.28 14.76
N PRO A 60 -21.38 -30.36 15.31
CA PRO A 60 -22.34 -31.20 14.58
C PRO A 60 -23.51 -30.41 14.01
N ASN A 61 -24.04 -29.46 14.79
CA ASN A 61 -25.14 -28.58 14.42
C ASN A 61 -24.80 -27.73 13.16
N LEU A 62 -23.65 -27.07 13.12
CA LEU A 62 -23.23 -26.25 11.99
C LEU A 62 -22.90 -27.07 10.76
N ARG A 63 -22.22 -28.21 10.94
CA ARG A 63 -21.90 -29.12 9.84
C ARG A 63 -23.18 -29.60 9.15
N GLU A 64 -24.19 -29.99 9.93
CA GLU A 64 -25.46 -30.47 9.41
C GLU A 64 -26.20 -29.40 8.61
N GLN A 65 -26.24 -28.16 9.10
CA GLN A 65 -26.89 -27.05 8.41
C GLN A 65 -26.19 -26.67 7.09
N LEU A 66 -24.85 -26.82 7.00
CA LEU A 66 -24.06 -26.43 5.82
C LEU A 66 -23.91 -27.55 4.78
N PHE A 67 -23.68 -28.79 5.24
CA PHE A 67 -23.34 -29.93 4.38
C PHE A 67 -24.42 -31.02 4.35
N GLY A 68 -25.51 -30.85 5.12
CA GLY A 68 -26.66 -31.76 5.17
C GLY A 68 -26.53 -32.89 6.20
N LYS A 69 -27.67 -33.58 6.42
CA LYS A 69 -27.82 -34.80 7.26
C LYS A 69 -27.33 -36.08 6.61
N GLU A 70 -26.79 -36.04 5.39
CA GLU A 70 -26.25 -37.26 4.79
C GLU A 70 -25.25 -37.86 5.77
N ILE A 71 -25.52 -39.16 6.04
CA ILE A 71 -24.91 -40.15 6.93
C ILE A 71 -23.56 -39.67 7.42
N GLU A 72 -23.24 -39.94 8.70
CA GLU A 72 -21.86 -40.07 9.19
C GLU A 72 -20.93 -40.20 8.00
N GLN A 73 -19.79 -39.47 7.94
CA GLN A 73 -18.71 -40.03 7.14
C GLN A 73 -18.78 -41.53 7.45
N LYS A 74 -19.24 -42.35 6.48
CA LYS A 74 -18.91 -43.76 6.41
C LYS A 74 -17.45 -43.57 6.58
N SER A 75 -17.00 -43.79 7.81
CA SER A 75 -15.75 -43.19 8.24
C SER A 75 -14.81 -43.63 7.16
N VAL A 76 -13.82 -42.83 6.78
CA VAL A 76 -12.96 -43.29 5.69
C VAL A 76 -12.43 -44.71 5.98
N THR A 77 -12.56 -45.26 7.22
CA THR A 77 -12.81 -46.69 7.54
C THR A 77 -13.52 -47.58 6.48
N ASP A 78 -14.68 -47.27 5.91
CA ASP A 78 -15.40 -48.14 4.93
C ASP A 78 -14.76 -48.09 3.52
N LYS A 79 -13.93 -47.07 3.21
CA LYS A 79 -12.99 -47.10 2.09
C LYS A 79 -11.57 -47.57 2.50
N ASN A 80 -11.27 -47.55 3.80
CA ASN A 80 -10.04 -48.08 4.41
C ASN A 80 -10.16 -49.58 4.72
N GLU A 81 -11.29 -50.22 4.43
CA GLU A 81 -11.33 -51.67 4.25
C GLU A 81 -10.75 -52.08 2.89
N GLY A 82 -10.73 -51.16 1.91
CA GLY A 82 -9.92 -51.29 0.70
C GLY A 82 -8.43 -50.99 0.95
N SER A 83 -7.55 -51.65 0.19
CA SER A 83 -6.08 -51.47 0.27
C SER A 83 -5.62 -50.01 0.11
N ASP A 84 -6.37 -49.22 -0.66
CA ASP A 84 -5.92 -47.91 -1.15
C ASP A 84 -6.09 -46.78 -0.11
N GLY A 85 -7.18 -46.78 0.67
CA GLY A 85 -7.41 -45.76 1.72
C GLY A 85 -6.42 -45.87 2.89
N LYS A 86 -6.09 -47.12 3.28
CA LYS A 86 -5.03 -47.39 4.28
C LYS A 86 -3.66 -46.91 3.79
N ALA A 87 -3.35 -47.11 2.51
CA ALA A 87 -2.10 -46.65 1.91
C ALA A 87 -2.00 -45.11 1.88
N GLU A 88 -3.09 -44.42 1.55
CA GLU A 88 -3.15 -42.96 1.53
C GLU A 88 -2.97 -42.35 2.94
N MET A 89 -3.67 -42.86 3.95
CA MET A 89 -3.49 -42.42 5.34
C MET A 89 -2.09 -42.72 5.89
N ALA A 90 -1.49 -43.86 5.52
CA ALA A 90 -0.11 -44.17 5.86
C ALA A 90 0.87 -43.17 5.21
N ALA A 91 0.61 -42.75 3.97
CA ALA A 91 1.41 -41.74 3.28
C ALA A 91 1.29 -40.36 3.95
N ILE A 92 0.08 -39.94 4.34
CA ILE A 92 -0.17 -38.69 5.07
C ILE A 92 0.57 -38.70 6.42
N ARG A 93 0.42 -39.79 7.19
CA ARG A 93 1.12 -39.94 8.48
C ARG A 93 2.63 -39.89 8.31
N LYS A 94 3.17 -40.56 7.29
CA LYS A 94 4.59 -40.52 6.96
C LYS A 94 5.06 -39.11 6.59
N HIS A 95 4.28 -38.39 5.78
CA HIS A 95 4.56 -37.01 5.38
C HIS A 95 4.59 -36.05 6.57
N LEU A 96 3.53 -36.04 7.38
CA LEU A 96 3.43 -35.18 8.57
C LEU A 96 4.50 -35.52 9.61
N SER A 97 4.85 -36.80 9.77
CA SER A 97 5.93 -37.24 10.66
C SER A 97 7.30 -36.77 10.16
N ALA A 98 7.57 -36.86 8.86
CA ALA A 98 8.82 -36.38 8.26
C ALA A 98 9.02 -34.86 8.45
N HIS A 99 7.93 -34.10 8.58
CA HIS A 99 7.97 -32.67 8.86
C HIS A 99 7.84 -32.32 10.36
N GLY A 100 7.77 -33.30 11.25
CA GLY A 100 7.70 -33.11 12.71
C GLY A 100 6.37 -32.55 13.22
N LEU A 101 5.27 -32.79 12.48
CA LEU A 101 3.93 -32.23 12.75
C LEU A 101 2.93 -33.27 13.28
N TRP A 102 3.14 -34.56 13.01
CA TRP A 102 2.24 -35.62 13.46
C TRP A 102 2.22 -35.75 15.00
N GLY A 103 1.02 -35.93 15.57
CA GLY A 103 0.84 -36.23 17.00
C GLY A 103 1.05 -35.04 17.95
N ARG A 104 1.10 -33.81 17.44
CA ARG A 104 1.14 -32.61 18.29
C ARG A 104 -0.27 -32.23 18.77
N GLU A 105 -0.36 -31.76 20.01
CA GLU A 105 -1.61 -31.27 20.59
C GLU A 105 -2.01 -29.92 20.01
N SER A 106 -3.31 -29.76 19.71
CA SER A 106 -3.91 -28.53 19.22
C SER A 106 -4.66 -27.82 20.33
N THR A 107 -4.71 -26.48 20.29
CA THR A 107 -5.60 -25.73 21.19
C THR A 107 -7.03 -26.03 20.76
N ILE A 108 -7.85 -26.51 21.68
CA ILE A 108 -9.26 -26.76 21.44
C ILE A 108 -9.98 -25.42 21.61
N LEU A 109 -10.66 -24.98 20.56
CA LEU A 109 -11.52 -23.80 20.56
C LEU A 109 -12.92 -24.20 21.06
N PRO A 110 -13.66 -23.29 21.69
CA PRO A 110 -15.05 -23.56 22.08
C PRO A 110 -15.92 -23.80 20.84
N ASP A 111 -16.82 -24.78 20.95
CA ASP A 111 -17.82 -25.04 19.94
C ASP A 111 -18.83 -23.89 19.89
N VAL A 112 -19.31 -23.61 18.68
CA VAL A 112 -20.28 -22.54 18.41
C VAL A 112 -21.56 -23.22 17.96
N ASP A 113 -22.65 -22.91 18.65
CA ASP A 113 -24.00 -23.39 18.33
C ASP A 113 -24.85 -22.20 17.90
N ILE A 114 -25.07 -22.07 16.60
CA ILE A 114 -25.86 -20.98 16.01
C ILE A 114 -26.77 -21.56 14.93
N LYS A 115 -27.96 -21.00 14.82
CA LYS A 115 -28.87 -21.30 13.71
C LYS A 115 -28.56 -20.38 12.55
N ILE A 116 -28.02 -20.94 11.46
CA ILE A 116 -27.76 -20.13 10.26
C ILE A 116 -29.08 -19.84 9.51
N PRO A 117 -29.16 -18.72 8.79
CA PRO A 117 -30.27 -18.44 7.88
C PRO A 117 -30.51 -19.58 6.88
N GLU A 118 -31.77 -19.79 6.51
CA GLU A 118 -32.14 -20.88 5.61
C GLU A 118 -31.45 -20.75 4.23
N LEU A 119 -30.79 -21.83 3.81
CA LEU A 119 -30.09 -21.86 2.54
C LEU A 119 -31.10 -21.91 1.38
N LYS A 120 -31.04 -20.90 0.51
CA LYS A 120 -31.76 -20.86 -0.78
C LYS A 120 -31.20 -21.86 -1.81
N GLY A 121 -31.27 -23.16 -1.54
CA GLY A 121 -30.77 -24.24 -2.40
C GLY A 121 -30.50 -25.53 -1.62
N LYS A 122 -30.08 -26.60 -2.29
CA LYS A 122 -29.81 -27.89 -1.61
C LYS A 122 -28.50 -27.92 -0.84
N ASN A 123 -27.56 -27.06 -1.20
CA ASN A 123 -26.22 -26.98 -0.64
C ASN A 123 -25.68 -25.55 -0.75
N VAL A 124 -24.54 -25.28 -0.11
CA VAL A 124 -23.89 -23.96 -0.11
C VAL A 124 -23.58 -23.47 -1.53
N ALA A 125 -23.22 -24.34 -2.48
CA ALA A 125 -22.93 -23.90 -3.85
C ALA A 125 -24.17 -23.41 -4.61
N GLU A 126 -25.27 -24.16 -4.56
CA GLU A 126 -26.54 -23.73 -5.14
C GLU A 126 -27.06 -22.47 -4.45
N HIS A 127 -26.91 -22.37 -3.13
CA HIS A 127 -27.26 -21.17 -2.37
C HIS A 127 -26.55 -19.93 -2.92
N MET A 128 -25.21 -19.96 -3.04
CA MET A 128 -24.43 -18.83 -3.58
C MET A 128 -24.82 -18.46 -5.01
N GLN A 129 -25.07 -19.46 -5.86
CA GLN A 129 -25.48 -19.25 -7.24
C GLN A 129 -26.85 -18.58 -7.31
N ASN A 130 -27.83 -19.06 -6.54
CA ASN A 130 -29.19 -18.52 -6.49
C ASN A 130 -29.21 -17.10 -5.91
N LEU A 131 -28.44 -16.83 -4.85
CA LEU A 131 -28.28 -15.49 -4.28
C LEU A 131 -27.75 -14.50 -5.31
N ALA A 132 -26.64 -14.86 -5.97
CA ALA A 132 -26.06 -13.98 -6.97
C ALA A 132 -27.03 -13.76 -8.14
N GLN A 133 -27.67 -14.81 -8.66
CA GLN A 133 -28.62 -14.70 -9.76
C GLN A 133 -29.81 -13.79 -9.40
N GLN A 134 -30.31 -13.87 -8.16
CA GLN A 134 -31.37 -12.97 -7.68
C GLN A 134 -30.90 -11.51 -7.63
N GLN A 135 -29.65 -11.25 -7.24
CA GLN A 135 -29.09 -9.91 -7.16
C GLN A 135 -28.77 -9.30 -8.53
N VAL A 136 -28.26 -10.10 -9.48
CA VAL A 136 -27.81 -9.61 -10.80
C VAL A 136 -28.82 -9.77 -11.92
N GLY A 137 -29.86 -10.58 -11.75
CA GLY A 137 -30.79 -10.94 -12.84
C GLY A 137 -31.35 -9.73 -13.59
N GLY A 138 -31.86 -8.73 -12.86
CA GLY A 138 -32.38 -7.49 -13.47
C GLY A 138 -31.31 -6.71 -14.24
N TYR A 139 -30.10 -6.58 -13.69
CA TYR A 139 -28.98 -5.91 -14.36
C TYR A 139 -28.48 -6.69 -15.58
N GLN A 140 -28.51 -8.03 -15.55
CA GLN A 140 -28.17 -8.87 -16.70
C GLN A 140 -29.15 -8.68 -17.85
N THR A 141 -30.44 -8.61 -17.56
CA THR A 141 -31.47 -8.33 -18.57
C THR A 141 -31.25 -6.97 -19.22
N LEU A 142 -30.97 -5.93 -18.42
CA LEU A 142 -30.62 -4.61 -18.93
C LEU A 142 -29.35 -4.64 -19.78
N ALA A 143 -28.27 -5.22 -19.28
CA ALA A 143 -27.00 -5.33 -19.99
C ALA A 143 -27.14 -6.04 -21.34
N SER A 144 -27.89 -7.15 -21.39
CA SER A 144 -28.16 -7.89 -22.62
C SER A 144 -28.90 -7.08 -23.68
N LEU A 145 -29.74 -6.10 -23.27
CA LEU A 145 -30.44 -5.22 -24.21
C LEU A 145 -29.46 -4.35 -25.01
N MET A 146 -28.49 -3.74 -24.33
CA MET A 146 -27.46 -2.90 -24.98
C MET A 146 -26.38 -3.73 -25.69
N ALA A 147 -26.10 -4.94 -25.20
CA ALA A 147 -25.13 -5.84 -25.82
C ALA A 147 -25.66 -6.55 -27.08
N ASN A 148 -26.97 -6.48 -27.36
CA ASN A 148 -27.56 -7.12 -28.53
C ASN A 148 -26.90 -6.58 -29.83
N PRO A 149 -26.35 -7.44 -30.72
CA PRO A 149 -25.79 -7.02 -32.01
C PRO A 149 -26.78 -6.29 -32.91
N GLU A 150 -28.08 -6.54 -32.76
CA GLU A 150 -29.15 -5.88 -33.52
C GLU A 150 -29.50 -4.49 -32.98
N PHE A 151 -28.90 -4.08 -31.86
CA PHE A 151 -29.09 -2.75 -31.30
C PHE A 151 -28.67 -1.68 -32.30
N LYS A 152 -29.62 -0.81 -32.66
CA LYS A 152 -29.38 0.35 -33.51
C LYS A 152 -29.39 1.59 -32.64
N PHE A 153 -28.34 2.40 -32.78
CA PHE A 153 -28.28 3.69 -32.12
C PHE A 153 -29.46 4.56 -32.57
N PRO A 154 -30.09 5.32 -31.65
CA PRO A 154 -30.96 6.40 -32.07
C PRO A 154 -30.15 7.40 -32.92
N PRO A 155 -30.78 8.04 -33.93
CA PRO A 155 -30.12 9.04 -34.76
C PRO A 155 -29.44 10.12 -33.91
N LYS A 156 -28.14 10.31 -34.14
CA LYS A 156 -27.35 11.32 -33.44
C LYS A 156 -27.88 12.72 -33.76
N PRO A 157 -28.02 13.63 -32.79
CA PRO A 157 -28.46 15.00 -33.06
C PRO A 157 -27.42 15.73 -33.93
N LYS A 158 -27.89 16.58 -34.85
CA LYS A 158 -27.01 17.39 -35.72
C LYS A 158 -26.40 18.58 -34.98
N THR A 159 -27.10 19.10 -33.98
CA THR A 159 -26.68 20.26 -33.18
C THR A 159 -27.00 19.99 -31.72
N TRP A 160 -26.00 20.17 -30.87
CA TRP A 160 -26.12 19.98 -29.42
C TRP A 160 -26.60 21.27 -28.75
N ALA A 161 -27.58 21.17 -27.86
CA ALA A 161 -28.09 22.29 -27.09
C ALA A 161 -27.10 22.69 -26.00
N MET A 162 -26.72 23.97 -26.00
CA MET A 162 -25.90 24.56 -24.94
C MET A 162 -26.83 25.09 -23.83
N SER A 163 -27.40 24.18 -23.04
CA SER A 163 -28.33 24.49 -21.95
C SER A 163 -27.93 23.80 -20.65
N PRO A 164 -28.13 24.43 -19.47
CA PRO A 164 -27.65 23.88 -18.21
C PRO A 164 -28.50 22.70 -17.77
N GLY A 165 -27.84 21.65 -17.28
CA GLY A 165 -28.48 20.39 -16.90
C GLY A 165 -28.69 19.45 -18.08
N TRP A 166 -29.59 18.47 -17.92
CA TRP A 166 -29.85 17.47 -18.94
C TRP A 166 -30.78 17.95 -20.06
N THR A 167 -30.44 17.58 -21.28
CA THR A 167 -31.26 17.78 -22.47
C THR A 167 -31.46 16.44 -23.17
N LYS A 168 -32.72 16.09 -23.41
CA LYS A 168 -33.19 14.89 -24.14
C LYS A 168 -33.39 15.22 -25.61
N TYR A 169 -32.83 14.40 -26.50
CA TYR A 169 -33.02 14.49 -27.94
C TYR A 169 -33.84 13.30 -28.42
N ASP A 170 -35.08 13.59 -28.81
CA ASP A 170 -36.00 12.59 -29.34
C ASP A 170 -36.00 12.62 -30.87
N SER A 171 -35.58 11.51 -31.46
CA SER A 171 -35.51 11.35 -32.92
C SER A 171 -36.87 11.14 -33.58
N GLU A 172 -37.84 10.59 -32.86
CA GLU A 172 -39.20 10.33 -33.38
C GLU A 172 -39.99 11.63 -33.43
N THR A 173 -40.01 12.38 -32.32
CA THR A 173 -40.74 13.65 -32.25
C THR A 173 -39.94 14.85 -32.78
N LYS A 174 -38.62 14.66 -33.01
CA LYS A 174 -37.64 15.73 -33.34
C LYS A 174 -37.61 16.86 -32.31
N LYS A 175 -38.14 16.63 -31.10
CA LYS A 175 -38.15 17.62 -30.02
C LYS A 175 -36.88 17.50 -29.18
N THR A 176 -36.37 18.67 -28.78
CA THR A 176 -35.30 18.80 -27.80
C THR A 176 -35.93 19.30 -26.50
N VAL A 177 -35.86 18.51 -25.43
CA VAL A 177 -36.58 18.78 -24.18
C VAL A 177 -35.61 18.78 -23.02
N LYS A 178 -35.72 19.78 -22.14
CA LYS A 178 -34.96 19.80 -20.89
C LYS A 178 -35.58 18.82 -19.90
N VAL A 179 -34.75 17.98 -19.29
CA VAL A 179 -35.17 16.99 -18.29
C VAL A 179 -34.31 17.13 -17.04
N ASP A 180 -34.80 16.66 -15.89
CA ASP A 180 -34.03 16.71 -14.65
C ASP A 180 -32.94 15.63 -14.61
N PHE A 181 -33.26 14.44 -15.11
CA PHE A 181 -32.34 13.30 -15.30
C PHE A 181 -32.89 12.37 -16.40
N PRO A 182 -32.08 11.48 -16.98
CA PRO A 182 -32.56 10.53 -17.99
C PRO A 182 -33.57 9.52 -17.43
N GLU A 183 -34.68 9.30 -18.14
CA GLU A 183 -35.80 8.49 -17.63
C GLU A 183 -35.54 6.98 -17.71
N GLU A 184 -34.72 6.52 -18.66
CA GLU A 184 -34.48 5.11 -18.93
C GLU A 184 -33.62 4.42 -17.85
N ASN A 185 -33.85 3.12 -17.70
CA ASN A 185 -33.15 2.29 -16.72
C ASN A 185 -31.76 1.82 -17.17
N ILE A 186 -31.37 2.07 -18.42
CA ILE A 186 -30.04 1.73 -18.94
C ILE A 186 -29.49 2.83 -19.84
N LEU A 187 -28.23 3.21 -19.59
CA LEU A 187 -27.52 4.25 -20.32
C LEU A 187 -26.07 3.82 -20.55
N VAL A 188 -25.49 4.23 -21.68
CA VAL A 188 -24.03 4.35 -21.81
C VAL A 188 -23.68 5.82 -21.60
N PHE A 189 -22.74 6.10 -20.69
CA PHE A 189 -22.48 7.43 -20.15
C PHE A 189 -20.99 7.72 -20.08
N ASP A 190 -20.62 8.97 -20.39
CA ASP A 190 -19.25 9.48 -20.34
C ASP A 190 -19.24 10.94 -19.89
N VAL A 191 -18.24 11.33 -19.07
CA VAL A 191 -18.11 12.66 -18.48
C VAL A 191 -16.74 13.26 -18.79
N GLU A 192 -16.75 14.52 -19.24
CA GLU A 192 -15.54 15.30 -19.44
C GLU A 192 -15.40 16.44 -18.42
N VAL A 193 -14.16 16.64 -17.97
CA VAL A 193 -13.79 17.58 -16.91
C VAL A 193 -12.63 18.44 -17.37
N LEU A 194 -12.79 19.75 -17.23
CA LEU A 194 -11.73 20.72 -17.48
C LEU A 194 -10.74 20.74 -16.31
N VAL A 195 -9.59 20.07 -16.47
CA VAL A 195 -8.59 19.86 -15.41
C VAL A 195 -8.10 21.16 -14.75
N PRO A 196 -7.83 22.27 -15.49
CA PRO A 196 -7.39 23.52 -14.87
C PRO A 196 -8.42 24.17 -13.93
N GLU A 197 -9.70 23.93 -14.14
CA GLU A 197 -10.80 24.48 -13.31
C GLU A 197 -11.14 23.57 -12.11
N GLY A 198 -10.44 22.44 -11.97
CA GLY A 198 -10.54 21.53 -10.83
C GLY A 198 -11.52 20.37 -11.02
N ASN A 199 -12.09 19.92 -9.90
CA ASN A 199 -12.88 18.68 -9.82
C ASN A 199 -14.38 18.94 -10.09
N TYR A 200 -14.72 19.55 -11.24
CA TYR A 200 -16.10 19.85 -11.58
C TYR A 200 -16.49 19.27 -12.94
N PRO A 201 -17.63 18.56 -13.05
CA PRO A 201 -18.08 18.05 -14.33
C PRO A 201 -18.37 19.24 -15.26
N THR A 202 -17.83 19.18 -16.48
CA THR A 202 -17.96 20.25 -17.46
C THR A 202 -19.07 19.93 -18.46
N MET A 203 -18.98 18.75 -19.06
CA MET A 203 -19.94 18.24 -20.07
C MET A 203 -20.07 16.74 -19.89
N ALA A 204 -21.24 16.18 -20.21
CA ALA A 204 -21.43 14.75 -20.25
C ALA A 204 -22.39 14.36 -21.38
N THR A 205 -22.22 13.14 -21.89
CA THR A 205 -23.08 12.59 -22.94
C THR A 205 -23.57 11.22 -22.52
N ALA A 206 -24.84 10.93 -22.81
CA ALA A 206 -25.39 9.60 -22.63
C ALA A 206 -26.24 9.16 -23.82
N VAL A 207 -26.31 7.85 -24.04
CA VAL A 207 -27.23 7.23 -24.98
C VAL A 207 -28.00 6.11 -24.30
N SER A 208 -29.31 6.11 -24.53
CA SER A 208 -30.23 5.03 -24.14
C SER A 208 -30.68 4.27 -25.39
N PRO A 209 -31.44 3.17 -25.26
CA PRO A 209 -32.02 2.50 -26.42
C PRO A 209 -32.96 3.36 -27.28
N LYS A 210 -33.47 4.47 -26.76
CA LYS A 210 -34.47 5.31 -27.43
C LYS A 210 -33.97 6.70 -27.76
N HIS A 211 -33.16 7.29 -26.89
CA HIS A 211 -32.83 8.72 -26.92
C HIS A 211 -31.35 9.00 -26.67
N TRP A 212 -30.87 10.11 -27.24
CA TRP A 212 -29.62 10.74 -26.87
C TRP A 212 -29.84 11.78 -25.77
N TYR A 213 -28.82 11.97 -24.95
CA TYR A 213 -28.81 12.94 -23.86
C TYR A 213 -27.49 13.70 -23.84
N SER A 214 -27.55 15.01 -23.56
CA SER A 214 -26.38 15.82 -23.23
C SER A 214 -26.61 16.56 -21.93
N TRP A 215 -25.57 16.63 -21.10
CA TRP A 215 -25.54 17.44 -19.89
C TRP A 215 -24.48 18.52 -20.01
N CYS A 216 -24.81 19.75 -19.65
CA CYS A 216 -23.85 20.85 -19.57
C CYS A 216 -23.87 21.49 -18.20
N SER A 217 -22.67 21.76 -17.68
CA SER A 217 -22.50 22.51 -16.45
C SER A 217 -22.95 23.96 -16.60
N GLU A 218 -23.49 24.54 -15.53
CA GLU A 218 -23.81 25.97 -15.51
C GLU A 218 -22.58 26.85 -15.74
N LEU A 219 -21.38 26.37 -15.36
CA LEU A 219 -20.11 27.09 -15.53
C LEU A 219 -19.72 27.28 -16.99
N VAL A 220 -20.14 26.36 -17.86
CA VAL A 220 -19.92 26.48 -19.30
C VAL A 220 -20.71 27.66 -19.85
N LEU A 221 -21.82 28.05 -19.21
CA LEU A 221 -22.70 29.10 -19.69
C LEU A 221 -22.48 30.45 -18.99
N LYS A 222 -22.09 30.45 -17.72
CA LYS A 222 -21.95 31.65 -16.89
C LYS A 222 -20.60 31.65 -16.20
N ASP A 223 -19.90 32.79 -16.25
CA ASP A 223 -18.74 33.05 -15.40
C ASP A 223 -19.23 33.32 -13.98
N ARG A 224 -19.32 32.29 -13.14
CA ARG A 224 -19.60 32.45 -11.70
C ARG A 224 -18.29 32.47 -10.92
N TYR A 225 -18.13 33.48 -10.08
CA TYR A 225 -17.13 33.45 -9.01
C TYR A 225 -17.54 32.42 -7.96
N ARG A 226 -16.62 31.52 -7.61
CA ARG A 226 -16.81 30.56 -6.52
C ARG A 226 -15.96 30.97 -5.32
N TRP A 227 -16.61 31.06 -4.17
CA TRP A 227 -15.97 31.37 -2.89
C TRP A 227 -15.23 30.18 -2.29
N THR A 228 -15.59 28.94 -2.67
CA THR A 228 -15.03 27.69 -2.15
C THR A 228 -14.50 26.79 -3.26
N LYS A 229 -13.44 26.02 -2.95
CA LYS A 229 -12.87 24.99 -3.84
C LYS A 229 -13.54 23.61 -3.67
N VAL A 230 -14.43 23.47 -2.69
CA VAL A 230 -15.10 22.21 -2.36
C VAL A 230 -16.39 22.11 -3.18
N PRO A 231 -16.62 21.02 -3.93
CA PRO A 231 -17.88 20.78 -4.63
C PRO A 231 -19.01 20.40 -3.67
N PHE A 232 -20.25 20.74 -4.04
CA PHE A 232 -21.48 20.28 -3.40
C PHE A 232 -22.31 19.42 -4.34
N LEU A 233 -23.34 18.72 -3.83
CA LEU A 233 -24.22 17.87 -4.66
C LEU A 233 -24.88 18.62 -5.82
N SER A 234 -25.17 19.92 -5.66
CA SER A 234 -25.73 20.76 -6.72
C SER A 234 -24.81 20.96 -7.92
N ASP A 235 -23.50 20.77 -7.75
CA ASP A 235 -22.51 20.90 -8.84
C ASP A 235 -22.36 19.60 -9.66
N LEU A 236 -22.94 18.49 -9.20
CA LEU A 236 -22.78 17.15 -9.79
C LEU A 236 -23.91 16.80 -10.77
N ILE A 237 -23.70 15.72 -11.52
CA ILE A 237 -24.62 15.23 -12.55
C ILE A 237 -25.69 14.34 -11.88
N PRO A 238 -26.99 14.69 -11.95
CA PRO A 238 -28.06 13.82 -11.45
C PRO A 238 -28.38 12.70 -12.44
N LEU A 239 -28.54 11.46 -11.96
CA LEU A 239 -28.96 10.31 -12.78
C LEU A 239 -30.21 9.58 -12.27
N GLU A 240 -30.63 9.87 -11.04
CA GLU A 240 -31.78 9.20 -10.40
C GLU A 240 -32.75 10.19 -9.72
N SER A 241 -32.30 11.41 -9.41
CA SER A 241 -33.05 12.38 -8.61
C SER A 241 -33.09 13.76 -9.25
N GLY A 242 -34.23 14.44 -9.09
CA GLY A 242 -34.37 15.85 -9.44
C GLY A 242 -33.73 16.79 -8.40
N PRO A 243 -33.96 18.11 -8.53
CA PRO A 243 -33.48 19.11 -7.57
C PRO A 243 -34.07 18.90 -6.17
N VAL A 244 -35.31 18.42 -6.07
CA VAL A 244 -36.00 18.10 -4.82
C VAL A 244 -36.24 16.59 -4.77
N VAL A 245 -35.81 15.94 -3.69
CA VAL A 245 -36.09 14.52 -3.44
C VAL A 245 -37.46 14.43 -2.76
N ASN A 246 -38.45 13.80 -3.41
CA ASN A 246 -39.85 13.73 -2.95
C ASN A 246 -40.07 12.76 -1.76
N GLY A 247 -39.25 12.83 -0.71
CA GLY A 247 -39.38 12.00 0.50
C GLY A 247 -39.16 10.49 0.30
N GLN A 248 -38.86 10.03 -0.93
CA GLN A 248 -38.53 8.63 -1.20
C GLN A 248 -37.06 8.36 -0.87
N SER A 249 -36.80 7.33 -0.04
CA SER A 249 -35.45 6.89 0.26
C SER A 249 -34.74 6.39 -1.01
N PRO A 250 -33.44 6.68 -1.20
CA PRO A 250 -32.63 6.10 -2.27
C PRO A 250 -32.70 4.57 -2.36
N LYS A 251 -33.01 3.89 -1.25
CA LYS A 251 -33.19 2.42 -1.20
C LYS A 251 -34.36 1.94 -2.05
N ASP A 252 -35.39 2.77 -2.22
CA ASP A 252 -36.65 2.39 -2.88
C ASP A 252 -36.64 2.66 -4.39
N TRP A 253 -35.66 3.44 -4.88
CA TRP A 253 -35.54 3.78 -6.29
C TRP A 253 -35.41 2.54 -7.20
N PRO A 254 -35.82 2.67 -8.48
CA PRO A 254 -35.78 1.56 -9.44
C PRO A 254 -34.35 1.12 -9.76
N GLN A 255 -34.21 -0.14 -10.19
CA GLN A 255 -32.92 -0.65 -10.66
C GLN A 255 -32.51 0.04 -11.96
N ARG A 256 -31.29 0.56 -11.99
CA ARG A 256 -30.70 1.27 -13.12
C ARG A 256 -29.28 0.78 -13.37
N LEU A 257 -28.86 0.75 -14.64
CA LEU A 257 -27.54 0.28 -15.06
C LEU A 257 -26.86 1.30 -15.96
N ILE A 258 -25.65 1.71 -15.57
CA ILE A 258 -24.80 2.59 -16.38
C ILE A 258 -23.63 1.79 -16.91
N ILE A 259 -23.37 1.91 -18.20
CA ILE A 259 -22.20 1.34 -18.87
C ILE A 259 -21.27 2.48 -19.25
N GLY A 260 -19.97 2.30 -19.03
CA GLY A 260 -18.97 3.29 -19.45
C GLY A 260 -17.58 2.68 -19.60
N HIS A 261 -16.60 3.53 -19.85
CA HIS A 261 -15.21 3.14 -19.94
C HIS A 261 -14.39 3.90 -18.89
N ASN A 262 -13.76 3.18 -17.96
CA ASN A 262 -13.15 3.77 -16.76
C ASN A 262 -14.18 4.43 -15.83
N VAL A 263 -15.27 3.70 -15.57
CA VAL A 263 -16.45 4.21 -14.86
C VAL A 263 -16.18 4.71 -13.44
N GLY A 264 -15.10 4.25 -12.79
CA GLY A 264 -14.69 4.80 -11.50
C GLY A 264 -14.49 6.33 -11.53
N PHE A 265 -14.03 6.87 -12.66
CA PHE A 265 -13.92 8.31 -12.88
C PHE A 265 -15.29 8.96 -13.07
N ASP A 266 -16.10 8.47 -14.02
CA ASP A 266 -17.41 9.04 -14.35
C ASP A 266 -18.36 9.02 -13.13
N ARG A 267 -18.36 7.88 -12.41
CA ARG A 267 -19.13 7.67 -11.18
C ARG A 267 -18.84 8.74 -10.14
N SER A 268 -17.59 9.20 -10.03
CA SER A 268 -17.23 10.21 -9.04
C SER A 268 -17.98 11.54 -9.25
N PHE A 269 -18.51 11.81 -10.46
CA PHE A 269 -19.27 13.01 -10.77
C PHE A 269 -20.80 12.82 -10.75
N VAL A 270 -21.28 11.66 -10.34
CA VAL A 270 -22.72 11.36 -10.21
C VAL A 270 -23.20 11.73 -8.82
N LYS A 271 -24.23 12.59 -8.76
CA LYS A 271 -24.79 13.16 -7.52
C LYS A 271 -25.18 12.08 -6.51
N GLU A 272 -25.98 11.11 -6.93
CA GLU A 272 -26.63 10.15 -6.02
C GLU A 272 -25.67 9.13 -5.40
N GLN A 273 -24.43 9.07 -5.89
CA GLN A 273 -23.41 8.18 -5.35
C GLN A 273 -22.85 8.64 -4.00
N TYR A 274 -23.08 9.90 -3.64
CA TYR A 274 -22.63 10.52 -2.40
C TYR A 274 -23.66 10.48 -1.25
N TYR A 275 -24.90 10.08 -1.51
CA TYR A 275 -25.85 9.84 -0.41
C TYR A 275 -25.31 8.74 0.51
N VAL A 276 -25.63 8.81 1.81
CA VAL A 276 -25.23 7.79 2.78
C VAL A 276 -25.98 6.49 2.48
N GLN A 277 -27.29 6.58 2.30
CA GLN A 277 -28.14 5.46 1.90
C GLN A 277 -27.82 5.02 0.47
N LYS A 278 -27.75 3.70 0.26
CA LYS A 278 -27.33 3.10 -1.00
C LYS A 278 -28.48 3.01 -2.01
N SER A 279 -28.29 3.53 -3.23
CA SER A 279 -29.24 3.37 -4.33
C SER A 279 -29.11 2.02 -5.06
N LYS A 280 -30.09 1.73 -5.94
CA LYS A 280 -30.07 0.55 -6.81
C LYS A 280 -29.32 0.80 -8.14
N LEU A 281 -28.71 1.96 -8.36
CA LEU A 281 -27.85 2.21 -9.52
C LEU A 281 -26.58 1.36 -9.44
N ARG A 282 -26.22 0.74 -10.56
CA ARG A 282 -24.97 -0.01 -10.70
C ARG A 282 -24.25 0.39 -11.97
N PHE A 283 -22.94 0.15 -11.97
CA PHE A 283 -22.03 0.56 -13.03
C PHE A 283 -21.30 -0.66 -13.60
N LEU A 284 -21.25 -0.77 -14.93
CA LEU A 284 -20.45 -1.76 -15.64
C LEU A 284 -19.34 -1.07 -16.43
N ASP A 285 -18.12 -1.46 -16.11
CA ASP A 285 -16.93 -0.87 -16.71
C ASP A 285 -16.35 -1.77 -17.81
N THR A 286 -16.37 -1.26 -19.05
CA THR A 286 -15.78 -1.93 -20.20
C THR A 286 -14.26 -2.08 -20.06
N MET A 287 -13.58 -1.17 -19.37
CA MET A 287 -12.14 -1.26 -19.10
C MET A 287 -11.83 -2.45 -18.19
N SER A 288 -12.58 -2.60 -17.09
CA SER A 288 -12.49 -3.75 -16.19
C SER A 288 -12.75 -5.09 -16.90
N MET A 289 -13.79 -5.17 -17.73
CA MET A 289 -14.07 -6.38 -18.54
C MET A 289 -12.91 -6.69 -19.49
N HIS A 290 -12.40 -5.68 -20.19
CA HIS A 290 -11.26 -5.83 -21.09
C HIS A 290 -10.02 -6.32 -20.35
N ILE A 291 -9.68 -5.77 -19.18
CA ILE A 291 -8.51 -6.21 -18.41
C ILE A 291 -8.67 -7.66 -17.94
N ALA A 292 -9.86 -8.04 -17.50
CA ALA A 292 -10.13 -9.41 -17.08
C ALA A 292 -9.99 -10.43 -18.23
N ILE A 293 -10.36 -10.05 -19.47
CA ILE A 293 -10.36 -10.92 -20.65
C ILE A 293 -9.04 -10.87 -21.43
N CYS A 294 -8.52 -9.68 -21.70
CA CYS A 294 -7.40 -9.38 -22.62
C CYS A 294 -6.22 -8.67 -21.92
N GLY A 295 -6.25 -8.51 -20.59
CA GLY A 295 -5.22 -7.78 -19.86
C GLY A 295 -3.83 -8.41 -19.94
N GLN A 296 -2.81 -7.55 -19.85
CA GLN A 296 -1.40 -7.94 -19.90
C GLN A 296 -0.74 -7.86 -18.52
N THR A 297 0.18 -8.77 -18.22
CA THR A 297 1.07 -8.65 -17.05
C THR A 297 1.99 -7.42 -17.17
N THR A 298 2.56 -6.95 -16.06
CA THR A 298 3.57 -5.87 -16.08
C THR A 298 4.72 -6.17 -17.03
N TYR A 299 5.18 -7.43 -17.04
CA TYR A 299 6.27 -7.85 -17.92
C TYR A 299 5.84 -7.88 -19.38
N GLN A 300 4.67 -8.42 -19.70
CA GLN A 300 4.10 -8.37 -21.06
C GLN A 300 3.90 -6.93 -21.55
N ARG A 301 3.45 -6.01 -20.69
CA ARG A 301 3.34 -4.58 -21.04
C ARG A 301 4.69 -3.98 -21.44
N ILE A 302 5.76 -4.35 -20.74
CA ILE A 302 7.13 -3.91 -21.08
C ILE A 302 7.53 -4.47 -22.45
N LEU A 303 7.27 -5.75 -22.72
CA LEU A 303 7.53 -6.37 -24.01
C LEU A 303 6.72 -5.72 -25.15
N TYR A 304 5.44 -5.45 -24.92
CA TYR A 304 4.53 -4.81 -25.88
C TYR A 304 4.96 -3.38 -26.22
N GLN A 305 5.37 -2.59 -25.22
CA GLN A 305 5.89 -1.24 -25.43
C GLN A 305 7.24 -1.23 -26.14
N ALA A 306 8.09 -2.23 -25.88
CA ALA A 306 9.39 -2.38 -26.53
C ALA A 306 9.30 -2.75 -28.02
N THR A 307 8.22 -3.39 -28.46
CA THR A 307 7.96 -3.60 -29.90
C THR A 307 7.61 -2.31 -30.63
N ASN A 308 6.90 -1.39 -29.98
CA ASN A 308 6.50 -0.11 -30.59
C ASN A 308 7.62 0.95 -30.53
N LYS A 309 8.62 0.77 -29.66
CA LYS A 309 9.79 1.66 -29.53
C LYS A 309 11.02 0.81 -29.22
N ALA A 310 12.06 0.88 -30.06
CA ALA A 310 13.32 0.17 -29.85
C ALA A 310 13.84 0.39 -28.41
N SER A 311 13.79 -0.66 -27.59
CA SER A 311 14.09 -0.58 -26.15
C SER A 311 15.30 -1.44 -25.80
N ASN A 312 16.32 -0.82 -25.20
CA ASN A 312 17.55 -1.49 -24.77
C ASN A 312 17.45 -2.13 -23.37
N ARG A 313 16.25 -2.34 -22.83
CA ARG A 313 16.06 -2.93 -21.50
C ARG A 313 16.56 -4.38 -21.46
N LYS A 314 17.27 -4.74 -20.39
CA LYS A 314 17.87 -6.07 -20.19
C LYS A 314 16.84 -7.21 -20.26
N GLU A 315 15.69 -7.02 -19.62
CA GLU A 315 14.55 -7.95 -19.62
C GLU A 315 14.07 -8.30 -21.03
N VAL A 316 13.95 -7.30 -21.90
CA VAL A 316 13.55 -7.49 -23.30
C VAL A 316 14.62 -8.28 -24.05
N ARG A 317 15.91 -7.96 -23.86
CA ARG A 317 17.02 -8.67 -24.50
C ARG A 317 17.11 -10.14 -24.08
N GLU A 318 16.93 -10.43 -22.78
CA GLU A 318 16.91 -11.80 -22.26
C GLU A 318 15.73 -12.60 -22.80
N HIS A 319 14.54 -12.00 -22.88
CA HIS A 319 13.38 -12.62 -23.52
C HIS A 319 13.65 -12.91 -24.99
N THR A 320 14.01 -11.90 -25.79
CA THR A 320 14.27 -12.07 -27.23
C THR A 320 15.38 -13.08 -27.50
N ALA A 321 16.40 -13.18 -26.63
CA ALA A 321 17.45 -14.20 -26.75
C ALA A 321 16.93 -15.62 -26.46
N ARG A 322 16.01 -15.77 -25.51
CA ARG A 322 15.36 -17.06 -25.18
C ARG A 322 14.36 -17.47 -26.27
N THR A 323 13.56 -16.54 -26.77
CA THR A 323 12.57 -16.77 -27.83
C THR A 323 13.22 -16.99 -29.20
N LYS A 324 14.46 -16.56 -29.44
CA LYS A 324 15.19 -16.90 -30.69
C LYS A 324 15.39 -18.41 -30.91
N HIS A 325 15.32 -19.22 -29.85
CA HIS A 325 15.51 -20.67 -29.91
C HIS A 325 14.21 -21.49 -29.87
N MET A 326 13.06 -20.86 -29.57
CA MET A 326 11.74 -21.50 -29.59
C MET A 326 10.89 -20.71 -30.58
N GLN A 327 10.37 -21.35 -31.65
CA GLN A 327 9.47 -20.71 -32.64
C GLN A 327 8.12 -20.31 -32.00
N VAL A 328 8.12 -19.50 -30.94
CA VAL A 328 6.93 -18.91 -30.36
C VAL A 328 6.81 -17.54 -31.00
N ASP A 329 5.94 -17.44 -31.99
CA ASP A 329 5.55 -16.17 -32.58
C ASP A 329 4.86 -15.32 -31.49
N ASP A 330 4.90 -14.00 -31.60
CA ASP A 330 4.36 -13.06 -30.61
C ASP A 330 2.80 -13.03 -30.63
N GLU A 331 2.14 -14.20 -30.77
CA GLU A 331 0.70 -14.36 -31.00
C GLU A 331 -0.16 -13.77 -29.88
N TRP A 332 0.31 -13.84 -28.62
CA TRP A 332 -0.38 -13.24 -27.48
C TRP A 332 -0.56 -11.71 -27.62
N LYS A 333 0.25 -11.04 -28.46
CA LYS A 333 0.11 -9.60 -28.75
C LYS A 333 -1.07 -9.30 -29.67
N MET A 334 -1.55 -10.29 -30.43
CA MET A 334 -2.72 -10.12 -31.29
C MET A 334 -4.03 -10.14 -30.49
N VAL A 335 -4.02 -10.74 -29.30
CA VAL A 335 -5.21 -10.91 -28.44
C VAL A 335 -5.23 -10.01 -27.22
N SER A 336 -4.28 -9.08 -27.11
CA SER A 336 -4.14 -8.19 -25.95
C SER A 336 -3.65 -6.79 -26.33
N THR A 337 -4.14 -5.77 -25.62
CA THR A 337 -3.76 -4.37 -25.84
C THR A 337 -3.63 -3.61 -24.51
N LEU A 338 -3.31 -2.31 -24.60
CA LEU A 338 -3.34 -1.40 -23.46
C LEU A 338 -4.78 -0.98 -23.14
N ASN A 339 -4.98 -0.50 -21.92
CA ASN A 339 -6.31 -0.30 -21.34
C ASN A 339 -7.10 0.93 -21.85
N ASN A 340 -6.55 1.77 -22.73
CA ASN A 340 -7.25 2.99 -23.16
C ASN A 340 -8.34 2.68 -24.19
N LEU A 341 -9.44 3.43 -24.17
CA LEU A 341 -10.61 3.20 -25.03
C LEU A 341 -10.24 3.03 -26.51
N ASN A 342 -9.33 3.85 -27.02
CA ASN A 342 -8.89 3.78 -28.41
C ASN A 342 -8.23 2.44 -28.76
N ASP A 343 -7.33 1.94 -27.92
CA ASP A 343 -6.64 0.67 -28.15
C ASP A 343 -7.55 -0.53 -27.90
N VAL A 344 -8.52 -0.41 -26.98
CA VAL A 344 -9.57 -1.42 -26.75
C VAL A 344 -10.55 -1.48 -27.94
N HIS A 345 -11.01 -0.32 -28.43
CA HIS A 345 -11.91 -0.23 -29.58
C HIS A 345 -11.28 -0.82 -30.84
N LYS A 346 -10.00 -0.56 -31.08
CA LYS A 346 -9.26 -1.20 -32.20
C LYS A 346 -9.22 -2.70 -32.10
N LEU A 347 -8.93 -3.25 -30.91
CA LEU A 347 -8.80 -4.69 -30.72
C LEU A 347 -10.14 -5.41 -30.96
N HIS A 348 -11.23 -4.89 -30.39
CA HIS A 348 -12.52 -5.58 -30.37
C HIS A 348 -13.42 -5.26 -31.56
N VAL A 349 -13.33 -4.05 -32.11
CA VAL A 349 -14.23 -3.57 -33.19
C VAL A 349 -13.52 -3.41 -34.53
N GLY A 350 -12.19 -3.25 -34.55
CA GLY A 350 -11.41 -3.14 -35.79
C GLY A 350 -11.50 -1.78 -36.51
N GLY A 351 -11.86 -0.69 -35.80
CA GLY A 351 -12.05 0.65 -36.39
C GLY A 351 -10.80 1.57 -36.42
N GLY A 352 -10.92 2.72 -37.10
CA GLY A 352 -9.90 3.78 -37.13
C GLY A 352 -9.61 4.43 -35.77
N ASN A 353 -8.52 5.21 -35.69
CA ASN A 353 -8.13 5.91 -34.46
C ASN A 353 -9.21 6.91 -34.01
N LEU A 354 -9.56 6.89 -32.73
CA LEU A 354 -10.32 7.98 -32.10
C LEU A 354 -9.48 9.26 -32.09
N ASN A 355 -10.11 10.42 -32.31
CA ASN A 355 -9.43 11.70 -32.41
C ASN A 355 -8.89 12.15 -31.04
N LYS A 356 -7.57 12.09 -30.85
CA LYS A 356 -6.93 12.44 -29.57
C LYS A 356 -6.70 13.94 -29.38
N GLU A 357 -6.77 14.74 -30.44
CA GLU A 357 -6.34 16.14 -30.39
C GLU A 357 -7.38 17.02 -29.70
N THR A 358 -8.66 16.80 -29.99
CA THR A 358 -9.80 17.51 -29.41
C THR A 358 -9.87 17.38 -27.88
N ARG A 359 -9.47 16.22 -27.32
CA ARG A 359 -9.38 15.98 -25.87
C ARG A 359 -8.41 16.92 -25.14
N ASN A 360 -7.36 17.42 -25.81
CA ASN A 360 -6.37 18.28 -25.16
C ASN A 360 -6.97 19.59 -24.63
N VAL A 361 -8.11 20.02 -25.17
CA VAL A 361 -8.84 21.20 -24.68
C VAL A 361 -9.26 21.01 -23.22
N PHE A 362 -9.77 19.84 -22.82
CA PHE A 362 -10.14 19.57 -21.43
C PHE A 362 -8.93 19.44 -20.49
N VAL A 363 -7.75 19.09 -21.02
CA VAL A 363 -6.54 18.87 -20.19
C VAL A 363 -5.76 20.17 -19.98
N LYS A 364 -5.67 21.02 -21.01
CA LYS A 364 -4.79 22.20 -21.02
C LYS A 364 -5.49 23.51 -21.40
N GLY A 365 -6.70 23.45 -21.94
CA GLY A 365 -7.45 24.61 -22.39
C GLY A 365 -8.09 25.38 -21.24
N THR A 366 -8.91 26.36 -21.62
CA THR A 366 -9.67 27.22 -20.70
C THR A 366 -11.18 27.03 -20.89
N MET A 367 -11.98 27.53 -19.94
CA MET A 367 -13.44 27.49 -20.07
C MET A 367 -13.93 28.24 -21.31
N LYS A 368 -13.20 29.27 -21.74
CA LYS A 368 -13.50 30.02 -22.98
C LYS A 368 -13.31 29.15 -24.22
N ASP A 369 -12.26 28.34 -24.26
CA ASP A 369 -12.01 27.41 -25.37
C ASP A 369 -13.10 26.36 -25.47
N VAL A 370 -13.60 25.87 -24.32
CA VAL A 370 -14.73 24.94 -24.25
C VAL A 370 -16.00 25.57 -24.84
N ARG A 371 -16.29 26.84 -24.53
CA ARG A 371 -17.43 27.59 -25.09
C ARG A 371 -17.32 27.76 -26.60
N THR A 372 -16.14 28.14 -27.10
CA THR A 372 -15.92 28.38 -28.53
C THR A 372 -16.04 27.10 -29.35
N ASN A 373 -15.50 25.98 -28.86
CA ASN A 373 -15.46 24.71 -29.58
C ASN A 373 -16.56 23.73 -29.13
N PHE A 374 -17.62 24.22 -28.48
CA PHE A 374 -18.62 23.40 -27.79
C PHE A 374 -19.21 22.27 -28.66
N GLN A 375 -19.57 22.56 -29.91
CA GLN A 375 -20.17 21.55 -30.81
C GLN A 375 -19.19 20.44 -31.17
N GLU A 376 -17.93 20.77 -31.44
CA GLU A 376 -16.88 19.79 -31.73
C GLU A 376 -16.59 18.91 -30.52
N LEU A 377 -16.53 19.52 -29.32
CA LEU A 377 -16.31 18.80 -28.07
C LEU A 377 -17.48 17.86 -27.73
N MET A 378 -18.72 18.27 -27.93
CA MET A 378 -19.88 17.39 -27.75
C MET A 378 -19.87 16.22 -28.74
N GLU A 379 -19.50 16.48 -29.99
CA GLU A 379 -19.40 15.44 -31.01
C GLU A 379 -18.30 14.42 -30.67
N TYR A 380 -17.19 14.88 -30.12
CA TYR A 380 -16.12 14.05 -29.55
C TYR A 380 -16.66 13.16 -28.40
N CYS A 381 -17.30 13.75 -27.38
CA CYS A 381 -17.85 12.99 -26.25
C CYS A 381 -18.86 11.92 -26.72
N ALA A 382 -19.75 12.30 -27.63
CA ALA A 382 -20.73 11.38 -28.19
C ALA A 382 -20.09 10.28 -29.05
N SER A 383 -18.93 10.52 -29.67
CA SER A 383 -18.17 9.50 -30.39
C SER A 383 -17.51 8.49 -29.44
N ASP A 384 -17.03 8.94 -28.28
CA ASP A 384 -16.49 8.06 -27.24
C ASP A 384 -17.59 7.18 -26.62
N VAL A 385 -18.81 7.71 -26.43
CA VAL A 385 -20.00 6.92 -26.02
C VAL A 385 -20.35 5.85 -27.07
N VAL A 386 -20.30 6.18 -28.36
CA VAL A 386 -20.53 5.21 -29.45
C VAL A 386 -19.46 4.13 -29.46
N ALA A 387 -18.19 4.50 -29.34
CA ALA A 387 -17.07 3.57 -29.28
C ALA A 387 -17.21 2.62 -28.08
N THR A 388 -17.57 3.16 -26.91
CA THR A 388 -17.81 2.39 -25.68
C THR A 388 -18.96 1.41 -25.85
N THR A 389 -20.06 1.82 -26.47
CA THR A 389 -21.21 0.94 -26.73
C THR A 389 -20.83 -0.22 -27.66
N LYS A 390 -20.12 0.06 -28.75
CA LYS A 390 -19.65 -0.99 -29.70
C LYS A 390 -18.67 -1.96 -29.04
N VAL A 391 -17.76 -1.45 -28.21
CA VAL A 391 -16.84 -2.27 -27.41
C VAL A 391 -17.64 -3.16 -26.45
N PHE A 392 -18.64 -2.62 -25.77
CA PHE A 392 -19.48 -3.37 -24.84
C PHE A 392 -20.25 -4.50 -25.54
N GLN A 393 -20.79 -4.26 -26.74
CA GLN A 393 -21.48 -5.28 -27.54
C GLN A 393 -20.61 -6.50 -27.85
N GLN A 394 -19.30 -6.31 -28.05
CA GLN A 394 -18.35 -7.41 -28.27
C GLN A 394 -17.88 -8.04 -26.95
N LEU A 395 -17.58 -7.21 -25.95
CA LEU A 395 -17.01 -7.67 -24.68
C LEU A 395 -18.01 -8.40 -23.78
N TYR A 396 -19.26 -7.94 -23.68
CA TYR A 396 -20.20 -8.47 -22.70
C TYR A 396 -20.57 -9.96 -22.94
N PRO A 397 -20.87 -10.41 -24.18
CA PRO A 397 -21.08 -11.82 -24.46
C PRO A 397 -19.86 -12.67 -24.14
N GLU A 398 -18.67 -12.18 -24.47
CA GLU A 398 -17.41 -12.88 -24.16
C GLU A 398 -17.18 -12.97 -22.65
N TYR A 399 -17.43 -11.88 -21.92
CA TYR A 399 -17.33 -11.83 -20.47
C TYR A 399 -18.26 -12.88 -19.83
N ARG A 400 -19.51 -12.99 -20.28
CA ARG A 400 -20.47 -14.00 -19.78
C ARG A 400 -20.01 -15.43 -20.06
N LYS A 401 -19.34 -15.69 -21.18
CA LYS A 401 -18.77 -17.00 -21.51
C LYS A 401 -17.56 -17.35 -20.62
N ARG A 402 -16.67 -16.39 -20.37
CA ARG A 402 -15.44 -16.57 -19.61
C ARG A 402 -15.61 -16.48 -18.09
N PHE A 403 -16.71 -15.89 -17.63
CA PHE A 403 -17.06 -15.76 -16.21
C PHE A 403 -18.50 -16.25 -16.02
N PRO A 404 -18.73 -17.58 -16.10
CA PRO A 404 -20.08 -18.14 -16.14
C PRO A 404 -20.84 -17.96 -14.82
N HIS A 405 -20.14 -17.96 -13.68
CA HIS A 405 -20.76 -17.87 -12.38
C HIS A 405 -21.29 -16.45 -12.09
N PRO A 406 -22.57 -16.27 -11.70
CA PRO A 406 -23.18 -14.94 -11.50
C PRO A 406 -22.53 -14.13 -10.36
N VAL A 407 -21.95 -14.80 -9.37
CA VAL A 407 -21.23 -14.15 -8.24
C VAL A 407 -20.15 -13.19 -8.73
N THR A 408 -19.42 -13.52 -9.79
CA THR A 408 -18.34 -12.65 -10.28
C THR A 408 -18.86 -11.31 -10.75
N MET A 409 -19.99 -11.30 -11.48
CA MET A 409 -20.64 -10.06 -11.90
C MET A 409 -21.22 -9.32 -10.68
N ALA A 410 -21.86 -10.04 -9.76
CA ALA A 410 -22.48 -9.45 -8.56
C ALA A 410 -21.44 -8.74 -7.68
N GLY A 411 -20.32 -9.41 -7.40
CA GLY A 411 -19.21 -8.85 -6.65
C GLY A 411 -18.60 -7.62 -7.34
N MET A 412 -18.37 -7.68 -8.66
CA MET A 412 -17.88 -6.52 -9.42
C MET A 412 -18.82 -5.31 -9.34
N LEU A 413 -20.14 -5.52 -9.45
CA LEU A 413 -21.13 -4.46 -9.33
C LEU A 413 -21.13 -3.85 -7.91
N GLU A 414 -21.00 -4.69 -6.88
CA GLU A 414 -20.99 -4.25 -5.49
C GLU A 414 -19.71 -3.48 -5.13
N MET A 415 -18.54 -3.96 -5.57
CA MET A 415 -17.25 -3.27 -5.39
C MET A 415 -17.26 -1.87 -5.99
N GLY A 416 -17.98 -1.68 -7.10
CA GLY A 416 -18.16 -0.38 -7.74
C GLY A 416 -18.97 0.63 -6.92
N THR A 417 -19.58 0.25 -5.80
CA THR A 417 -20.43 1.12 -4.96
C THR A 417 -19.73 1.71 -3.73
N ALA A 418 -18.41 1.51 -3.62
CA ALA A 418 -17.59 1.99 -2.52
C ALA A 418 -17.84 3.47 -2.16
N TYR A 419 -17.76 3.77 -0.86
CA TYR A 419 -18.13 5.04 -0.25
C TYR A 419 -17.29 5.29 1.00
N LEU A 420 -16.66 6.47 1.08
CA LEU A 420 -15.80 6.86 2.20
C LEU A 420 -16.31 8.16 2.82
N PRO A 421 -16.94 8.14 4.00
CA PRO A 421 -17.37 9.35 4.68
C PRO A 421 -16.18 10.15 5.21
N VAL A 422 -16.28 11.47 5.17
CA VAL A 422 -15.30 12.42 5.69
C VAL A 422 -16.00 13.52 6.47
N ASN A 423 -15.27 14.16 7.38
CA ASN A 423 -15.77 15.29 8.15
C ASN A 423 -14.73 16.43 8.17
N LYS A 424 -14.94 17.44 9.01
CA LYS A 424 -14.04 18.59 9.19
C LYS A 424 -12.58 18.22 9.42
N ASN A 425 -12.30 17.03 9.94
CA ASN A 425 -10.93 16.55 10.18
C ASN A 425 -10.15 16.30 8.89
N TRP A 426 -10.81 16.09 7.75
CA TRP A 426 -10.13 15.87 6.47
C TRP A 426 -9.28 17.07 6.03
N GLY A 427 -9.87 18.27 6.05
CA GLY A 427 -9.14 19.51 5.72
C GLY A 427 -8.03 19.79 6.73
N ARG A 428 -8.35 19.66 8.03
CA ARG A 428 -7.39 19.80 9.13
C ARG A 428 -6.18 18.88 8.97
N TYR A 429 -6.40 17.61 8.64
CA TYR A 429 -5.35 16.62 8.44
C TYR A 429 -4.40 16.99 7.29
N ILE A 430 -4.94 17.44 6.15
CA ILE A 430 -4.14 17.86 5.00
C ILE A 430 -3.27 19.07 5.40
N ASP A 431 -3.87 20.07 6.05
CA ASP A 431 -3.17 21.28 6.47
C ASP A 431 -2.10 20.99 7.53
N GLU A 432 -2.42 20.22 8.56
CA GLU A 432 -1.47 19.80 9.60
C GLU A 432 -0.32 18.98 9.00
N SER A 433 -0.62 18.02 8.12
CA SER A 433 0.40 17.21 7.45
C SER A 433 1.30 18.04 6.54
N ASN A 434 0.74 19.00 5.80
CA ASN A 434 1.49 19.92 4.95
C ASN A 434 2.36 20.86 5.78
N ASN A 435 1.83 21.42 6.86
CA ASN A 435 2.57 22.31 7.76
C ASN A 435 3.75 21.57 8.40
N ILE A 436 3.51 20.40 9.00
CA ILE A 436 4.58 19.58 9.59
C ILE A 436 5.60 19.15 8.53
N TYR A 437 5.17 18.73 7.35
CA TYR A 437 6.09 18.42 6.25
C TYR A 437 6.96 19.63 5.88
N ASN A 438 6.36 20.80 5.72
CA ASN A 438 7.08 22.03 5.41
C ASN A 438 8.06 22.41 6.53
N ASP A 439 7.68 22.23 7.80
CA ASP A 439 8.53 22.47 8.96
C ASP A 439 9.73 21.53 8.97
N LEU A 440 9.51 20.22 8.76
CA LEU A 440 10.59 19.24 8.68
C LEU A 440 11.50 19.50 7.48
N GLN A 441 10.96 19.93 6.33
CA GLN A 441 11.77 20.33 5.17
C GLN A 441 12.60 21.60 5.46
N ARG A 442 12.03 22.58 6.17
CA ARG A 442 12.75 23.79 6.61
C ARG A 442 13.86 23.44 7.61
N GLU A 443 13.57 22.62 8.62
CA GLU A 443 14.55 22.14 9.61
C GLU A 443 15.69 21.37 8.91
N LEU A 444 15.34 20.47 7.99
CA LEU A 444 16.30 19.71 7.20
C LEU A 444 17.19 20.64 6.37
N LYS A 445 16.59 21.64 5.70
CA LYS A 445 17.33 22.62 4.89
C LYS A 445 18.29 23.45 5.73
N LEU A 446 17.83 23.99 6.86
CA LEU A 446 18.65 24.79 7.77
C LEU A 446 19.79 23.96 8.36
N SER A 447 19.53 22.71 8.76
CA SER A 447 20.55 21.80 9.29
C SER A 447 21.60 21.47 8.24
N LEU A 448 21.19 21.27 6.97
CA LEU A 448 22.13 21.08 5.86
C LEU A 448 22.95 22.33 5.57
N MET A 449 22.34 23.52 5.60
CA MET A 449 23.05 24.79 5.44
C MET A 449 24.11 24.96 6.54
N LYS A 450 23.75 24.68 7.80
CA LYS A 450 24.69 24.70 8.93
C LYS A 450 25.89 23.77 8.71
N LEU A 451 25.65 22.53 8.24
CA LEU A 451 26.75 21.60 7.93
C LEU A 451 27.64 22.10 6.79
N ALA A 452 27.06 22.76 5.77
CA ALA A 452 27.83 23.35 4.69
C ALA A 452 28.67 24.55 5.17
N ASP A 453 28.11 25.39 6.03
CA ASP A 453 28.78 26.54 6.62
C ASP A 453 29.95 26.10 7.53
N GLU A 454 29.72 25.12 8.41
CA GLU A 454 30.74 24.49 9.25
C GLU A 454 31.86 23.87 8.41
N ALA A 455 31.51 23.11 7.36
CA ALA A 455 32.50 22.57 6.45
C ALA A 455 33.32 23.67 5.77
N CYS A 456 32.70 24.78 5.37
CA CYS A 456 33.38 25.89 4.73
C CYS A 456 34.44 26.55 5.64
N GLN A 457 34.26 26.52 6.97
CA GLN A 457 35.24 27.07 7.91
C GLN A 457 36.60 26.37 7.83
N LEU A 458 36.63 25.08 7.47
CA LEU A 458 37.85 24.26 7.30
C LEU A 458 38.82 24.83 6.25
N LEU A 459 38.36 25.73 5.39
CA LEU A 459 39.21 26.41 4.41
C LEU A 459 40.31 27.24 5.10
N HIS A 460 40.02 27.87 6.24
CA HIS A 460 40.96 28.76 6.93
C HIS A 460 42.16 28.00 7.51
N SER A 461 41.92 26.85 8.15
CA SER A 461 42.97 26.00 8.73
C SER A 461 43.54 24.97 7.74
N LYS A 462 42.97 24.87 6.53
CA LYS A 462 43.29 23.83 5.52
C LYS A 462 43.09 22.40 6.02
N GLU A 463 42.32 22.21 7.09
CA GLU A 463 42.00 20.90 7.69
C GLU A 463 41.20 19.99 6.76
N TYR A 464 40.49 20.56 5.78
CA TYR A 464 39.75 19.80 4.77
C TYR A 464 40.62 18.79 4.01
N LYS A 465 41.95 19.02 3.92
CA LYS A 465 42.90 18.11 3.29
C LYS A 465 43.06 16.79 4.04
N ASN A 466 42.83 16.81 5.36
CA ASN A 466 42.94 15.66 6.23
C ASN A 466 41.57 14.99 6.45
N ASP A 467 40.48 15.55 5.91
CA ASP A 467 39.12 15.03 6.07
C ASP A 467 38.81 13.94 5.03
N PRO A 468 38.46 12.71 5.46
CA PRO A 468 38.18 11.60 4.54
C PRO A 468 37.03 11.81 3.54
N TRP A 469 36.10 12.72 3.82
CA TRP A 469 34.94 12.99 2.96
C TRP A 469 35.08 14.22 2.08
N LEU A 470 35.82 15.23 2.54
CA LEU A 470 35.82 16.57 1.93
C LEU A 470 37.09 16.92 1.13
N TRP A 471 38.12 16.06 1.18
CA TRP A 471 39.43 16.30 0.54
C TRP A 471 39.36 16.51 -0.98
N ASP A 472 38.43 15.84 -1.66
CA ASP A 472 38.30 15.83 -3.13
C ASP A 472 37.35 16.90 -3.70
N LEU A 473 36.83 17.80 -2.85
CA LEU A 473 35.97 18.89 -3.29
C LEU A 473 36.78 20.04 -3.92
N ASP A 474 36.13 20.86 -4.76
CA ASP A 474 36.76 22.04 -5.37
C ASP A 474 36.82 23.23 -4.39
N TRP A 475 37.91 23.29 -3.62
CA TRP A 475 38.20 24.34 -2.64
C TRP A 475 38.78 25.63 -3.25
N GLN A 476 38.86 25.78 -4.58
CA GLN A 476 39.39 27.00 -5.19
C GLN A 476 38.46 28.20 -4.95
N VAL A 477 39.06 29.36 -4.64
CA VAL A 477 38.36 30.64 -4.44
C VAL A 477 38.50 31.51 -5.69
N ALA A 478 37.44 32.21 -6.06
CA ALA A 478 37.47 33.08 -7.24
C ALA A 478 38.40 34.30 -7.05
N ASN A 479 39.30 34.49 -8.03
CA ASN A 479 40.19 35.63 -8.08
C ASN A 479 39.44 36.95 -8.36
N ILE A 480 39.48 37.87 -7.41
CA ILE A 480 38.88 39.22 -7.54
C ILE A 480 39.83 40.09 -8.37
N LYS A 481 39.45 40.40 -9.61
CA LYS A 481 40.20 41.35 -10.47
C LYS A 481 39.68 42.77 -10.23
N MET A 482 40.50 43.64 -9.63
CA MET A 482 40.18 45.06 -9.44
C MET A 482 40.20 45.83 -10.76
N ASN A 483 39.49 46.97 -10.81
CA ASN A 483 39.62 47.91 -11.93
C ASN A 483 41.05 48.46 -11.99
N LYS A 484 41.65 48.47 -13.19
CA LYS A 484 42.95 49.10 -13.41
C LYS A 484 42.81 50.61 -13.19
N GLU A 485 43.77 51.21 -12.50
CA GLU A 485 43.91 52.67 -12.48
C GLU A 485 44.03 53.17 -13.92
N LYS A 486 43.18 54.12 -14.29
CA LYS A 486 43.39 54.86 -15.54
C LYS A 486 44.67 55.66 -15.33
N LYS A 487 45.74 55.33 -16.07
CA LYS A 487 46.88 56.25 -16.24
C LYS A 487 46.27 57.55 -16.76
N THR A 488 46.31 58.61 -15.95
CA THR A 488 45.94 59.96 -16.40
C THR A 488 46.85 60.30 -17.57
N GLY A 489 46.28 60.27 -18.78
CA GLY A 489 46.96 60.79 -19.96
C GLY A 489 47.34 62.25 -19.68
N LYS A 490 48.54 62.65 -20.12
CA LYS A 490 49.03 64.04 -20.05
C LYS A 490 47.90 65.00 -20.43
N LYS A 491 47.40 65.79 -19.47
CA LYS A 491 46.58 66.96 -19.78
C LYS A 491 47.53 68.07 -20.25
N ASN A 492 47.17 68.71 -21.36
CA ASN A 492 47.83 69.92 -21.86
C ASN A 492 47.83 71.01 -20.78
N PRO A 493 48.95 71.73 -20.58
CA PRO A 493 49.11 72.70 -19.49
C PRO A 493 48.51 74.07 -19.83
N ASN A 494 47.29 74.15 -20.38
CA ASN A 494 46.64 75.43 -20.67
C ASN A 494 45.12 75.36 -20.50
N GLN A 495 44.67 75.30 -19.25
CA GLN A 495 43.33 75.75 -18.86
C GLN A 495 43.39 76.19 -17.40
N GLU A 496 43.44 77.50 -17.20
CA GLU A 496 43.33 78.18 -15.92
C GLU A 496 41.88 78.13 -15.39
N ASP A 497 41.78 77.86 -14.10
CA ASP A 497 40.82 78.30 -13.09
C ASP A 497 39.34 78.50 -13.47
N ARG A 498 38.51 77.59 -12.96
CA ARG A 498 37.18 77.92 -12.42
C ARG A 498 36.99 77.14 -11.12
N ASP A 499 36.48 77.85 -10.11
CA ASP A 499 36.26 77.38 -8.74
C ASP A 499 35.66 75.96 -8.69
N GLU A 500 36.48 74.97 -8.33
CA GLU A 500 36.01 73.60 -8.08
C GLU A 500 35.16 73.58 -6.81
N ASN A 501 33.85 73.49 -7.03
CA ASN A 501 32.83 73.25 -6.00
C ASN A 501 33.21 71.97 -5.21
N ASP A 502 33.06 71.97 -3.89
CA ASP A 502 33.47 70.83 -3.03
C ASP A 502 32.83 69.49 -3.47
N THR A 503 31.65 69.56 -4.10
CA THR A 503 30.99 68.42 -4.75
C THR A 503 31.79 67.81 -5.88
N ASP A 504 32.45 68.61 -6.73
CA ASP A 504 33.27 68.09 -7.83
C ASP A 504 34.57 67.47 -7.32
N LYS A 505 35.14 68.01 -6.24
CA LYS A 505 36.27 67.39 -5.53
C LYS A 505 35.87 66.06 -4.89
N ILE A 506 34.70 65.98 -4.26
CA ILE A 506 34.16 64.72 -3.70
C ILE A 506 33.87 63.72 -4.82
N ILE A 507 33.26 64.16 -5.94
CA ILE A 507 32.98 63.30 -7.09
C ILE A 507 34.30 62.78 -7.70
N ALA A 508 35.30 63.64 -7.89
CA ALA A 508 36.62 63.24 -8.37
C ALA A 508 37.31 62.26 -7.40
N ARG A 509 37.20 62.48 -6.08
CA ARG A 509 37.70 61.58 -5.03
C ARG A 509 36.96 60.24 -5.03
N THR A 510 35.66 60.25 -5.28
CA THR A 510 34.80 59.05 -5.38
C THR A 510 35.12 58.26 -6.65
N TYR A 511 35.29 58.93 -7.80
CA TYR A 511 35.76 58.30 -9.04
C TYR A 511 37.21 57.79 -8.93
N ALA A 512 38.06 58.44 -8.14
CA ALA A 512 39.40 57.91 -7.83
C ALA A 512 39.32 56.58 -7.04
N THR A 513 38.28 56.37 -6.22
CA THR A 513 38.04 55.07 -5.56
C THR A 513 37.50 53.99 -6.49
N LYS A 514 37.22 54.27 -7.77
CA LYS A 514 36.76 53.27 -8.76
C LYS A 514 37.78 52.15 -8.99
N SER A 515 39.07 52.40 -8.76
CA SER A 515 40.12 51.36 -8.77
C SER A 515 39.99 50.36 -7.61
N ARG A 516 39.31 50.75 -6.51
CA ARG A 516 39.02 49.90 -5.35
C ARG A 516 37.77 49.04 -5.53
N VAL A 517 37.03 49.22 -6.63
CA VAL A 517 35.84 48.44 -6.98
C VAL A 517 36.23 47.28 -7.91
N PRO A 518 35.77 46.04 -7.67
CA PRO A 518 35.99 44.91 -8.56
C PRO A 518 35.52 45.19 -9.99
N LYS A 519 36.30 44.78 -11.00
CA LYS A 519 35.98 44.95 -12.43
C LYS A 519 34.70 44.24 -12.84
N ARG A 520 34.39 43.12 -12.20
CA ARG A 520 33.11 42.40 -12.28
C ARG A 520 32.73 41.98 -10.86
N PRO A 521 31.48 42.19 -10.42
CA PRO A 521 31.04 41.66 -9.14
C PRO A 521 31.14 40.12 -9.19
N VAL A 522 31.96 39.55 -8.32
CA VAL A 522 32.12 38.11 -8.20
C VAL A 522 31.04 37.62 -7.24
N HIS A 523 30.21 36.66 -7.66
CA HIS A 523 29.21 36.04 -6.78
C HIS A 523 29.93 35.37 -5.60
N THR A 524 29.53 35.71 -4.36
CA THR A 524 30.07 35.13 -3.10
C THR A 524 31.62 35.07 -3.04
N PRO A 525 32.32 36.22 -3.03
CA PRO A 525 33.79 36.27 -3.02
C PRO A 525 34.34 35.72 -1.68
N GLY A 526 35.46 35.01 -1.73
CA GLY A 526 36.09 34.41 -0.55
C GLY A 526 35.65 32.97 -0.23
N TYR A 527 34.58 32.48 -0.86
CA TYR A 527 34.06 31.12 -0.66
C TYR A 527 34.59 30.14 -1.74
N PRO A 528 34.70 28.83 -1.41
CA PRO A 528 35.14 27.81 -2.35
C PRO A 528 34.07 27.53 -3.42
N ASN A 529 34.49 27.14 -4.63
CA ASN A 529 33.59 26.92 -5.77
C ASN A 529 32.44 25.95 -5.48
N TRP A 530 32.69 24.85 -4.75
CA TRP A 530 31.63 23.91 -4.39
C TRP A 530 30.52 24.56 -3.55
N TYR A 531 30.88 25.47 -2.64
CA TYR A 531 29.94 26.16 -1.75
C TYR A 531 29.18 27.25 -2.51
N ARG A 532 29.89 27.97 -3.40
CA ARG A 532 29.30 28.97 -4.30
C ARG A 532 28.24 28.35 -5.22
N ALA A 533 28.46 27.12 -5.67
CA ALA A 533 27.49 26.37 -6.46
C ALA A 533 26.19 26.04 -5.69
N LEU A 534 26.22 26.05 -4.35
CA LEU A 534 25.05 25.85 -3.50
C LEU A 534 24.34 27.17 -3.14
N CYS A 535 24.89 28.32 -3.50
CA CYS A 535 24.30 29.63 -3.22
C CYS A 535 23.51 30.14 -4.45
N PRO A 536 22.28 30.66 -4.28
CA PRO A 536 21.52 31.23 -5.39
C PRO A 536 22.21 32.49 -5.93
N LYS A 537 22.02 32.78 -7.22
CA LYS A 537 22.56 34.00 -7.85
C LYS A 537 21.73 35.21 -7.42
N ASN A 538 22.35 36.37 -7.25
CA ASN A 538 21.64 37.60 -6.84
C ASN A 538 20.52 38.05 -7.81
N SER A 539 20.51 37.52 -9.04
CA SER A 539 19.47 37.78 -10.04
C SER A 539 18.27 36.82 -9.95
N ASP A 540 18.29 35.85 -9.04
CA ASP A 540 17.26 34.83 -8.87
C ASP A 540 16.07 35.41 -8.07
N PRO A 541 14.81 35.25 -8.51
CA PRO A 541 13.64 35.72 -7.76
C PRO A 541 13.55 35.16 -6.34
N ASP A 542 14.05 33.93 -6.13
CA ASP A 542 14.03 33.23 -4.84
C ASP A 542 15.38 33.34 -4.10
N TRP A 543 16.12 34.43 -4.33
CA TRP A 543 17.43 34.64 -3.71
C TRP A 543 17.36 34.67 -2.18
N SER A 544 18.31 33.97 -1.56
CA SER A 544 18.47 33.90 -0.11
C SER A 544 19.95 33.84 0.25
N VAL A 545 20.26 34.27 1.47
CA VAL A 545 21.64 34.27 1.99
C VAL A 545 22.09 32.85 2.30
N GLY A 546 23.32 32.49 1.90
CA GLY A 546 23.94 31.20 2.21
C GLY A 546 23.65 30.09 1.19
N PRO A 547 24.01 28.83 1.50
CA PRO A 547 23.98 27.70 0.57
C PRO A 547 22.56 27.10 0.46
N SER A 548 21.57 27.92 0.12
CA SER A 548 20.15 27.55 0.16
C SER A 548 19.70 26.61 -0.97
N LEU A 549 20.56 26.32 -1.96
CA LEU A 549 20.29 25.30 -2.98
C LEU A 549 20.64 23.88 -2.52
N ILE A 550 21.16 23.72 -1.30
CA ILE A 550 21.47 22.39 -0.74
C ILE A 550 20.20 21.56 -0.53
N SER A 551 20.27 20.28 -0.89
CA SER A 551 19.21 19.30 -0.66
C SER A 551 19.79 17.90 -0.52
N THR A 552 18.98 16.95 -0.04
CA THR A 552 19.38 15.53 0.04
C THR A 552 19.67 14.88 -1.32
N GLN A 553 19.29 15.53 -2.43
CA GLN A 553 19.56 15.05 -3.79
C GLN A 553 20.92 15.48 -4.33
N VAL A 554 21.54 16.50 -3.73
CA VAL A 554 22.85 17.00 -4.18
C VAL A 554 23.94 16.01 -3.77
N ARG A 555 24.84 15.68 -4.70
CA ARG A 555 25.94 14.72 -4.50
C ARG A 555 26.87 15.05 -3.33
N ILE A 556 27.00 16.32 -2.96
CA ILE A 556 27.85 16.74 -1.84
C ILE A 556 27.23 16.44 -0.47
N THR A 557 25.91 16.31 -0.39
CA THR A 557 25.19 16.19 0.88
C THR A 557 25.61 14.96 1.72
N PRO A 558 25.75 13.75 1.16
CA PRO A 558 26.25 12.60 1.92
C PRO A 558 27.68 12.79 2.46
N LYS A 559 28.52 13.58 1.79
CA LYS A 559 29.88 13.92 2.26
C LYS A 559 29.84 14.92 3.41
N LEU A 560 29.03 15.97 3.31
CA LEU A 560 28.83 16.95 4.39
C LEU A 560 28.26 16.30 5.66
N MET A 561 27.40 15.29 5.50
CA MET A 561 26.86 14.49 6.62
C MET A 561 27.83 13.44 7.17
N ARG A 562 29.03 13.28 6.57
CA ARG A 562 30.05 12.30 6.95
C ARG A 562 29.48 10.90 7.14
N LEU A 563 28.70 10.43 6.16
CA LEU A 563 28.02 9.14 6.24
C LEU A 563 29.03 7.98 6.23
N THR A 564 28.70 6.93 6.99
CA THR A 564 29.46 5.67 7.07
C THR A 564 28.57 4.46 6.79
N TRP A 565 29.17 3.43 6.19
CA TRP A 565 28.57 2.10 6.00
C TRP A 565 29.33 1.09 6.87
N ASP A 566 28.66 0.50 7.87
CA ASP A 566 29.27 -0.34 8.93
C ASP A 566 30.46 0.32 9.69
N GLY A 567 30.61 1.64 9.57
CA GLY A 567 31.70 2.42 10.14
C GLY A 567 32.82 2.78 9.15
N TYR A 568 32.73 2.36 7.88
CA TYR A 568 33.63 2.77 6.81
C TYR A 568 33.11 4.04 6.10
N PRO A 569 33.97 4.99 5.72
CA PRO A 569 33.54 6.25 5.10
C PRO A 569 32.93 6.02 3.71
N LEU A 570 31.80 6.68 3.42
CA LEU A 570 31.20 6.69 2.09
C LEU A 570 31.97 7.60 1.13
N HIS A 571 32.14 7.13 -0.10
CA HIS A 571 32.78 7.88 -1.18
C HIS A 571 32.04 7.67 -2.51
N TYR A 572 32.11 8.67 -3.39
CA TYR A 572 31.50 8.62 -4.72
C TYR A 572 32.57 8.50 -5.79
N SER A 573 32.61 7.36 -6.49
CA SER A 573 33.46 7.15 -7.66
C SER A 573 32.68 7.47 -8.94
N GLU A 574 33.29 8.17 -9.90
CA GLU A 574 32.66 8.45 -11.20
C GLU A 574 32.40 7.17 -12.01
N LYS A 575 33.26 6.16 -11.83
CA LYS A 575 33.18 4.87 -12.53
C LYS A 575 32.17 3.91 -11.90
N TYR A 576 32.05 3.90 -10.57
CA TYR A 576 31.25 2.88 -9.86
C TYR A 576 30.04 3.42 -9.10
N GLY A 577 29.92 4.75 -8.94
CA GLY A 577 28.87 5.40 -8.15
C GLY A 577 29.21 5.46 -6.66
N TRP A 578 28.20 5.48 -5.79
CA TRP A 578 28.42 5.47 -4.34
C TRP A 578 28.88 4.11 -3.81
N GLY A 579 29.90 4.14 -2.96
CA GLY A 579 30.48 3.00 -2.25
C GLY A 579 31.06 3.42 -0.91
N TYR A 580 31.76 2.49 -0.25
CA TYR A 580 32.48 2.74 1.00
C TYR A 580 33.94 2.29 0.88
N LEU A 581 34.82 2.97 1.61
CA LEU A 581 36.27 2.73 1.56
C LEU A 581 36.69 1.78 2.67
N VAL A 582 37.27 0.65 2.29
CA VAL A 582 37.84 -0.30 3.26
C VAL A 582 39.36 -0.23 3.20
N PRO A 583 40.04 0.23 4.26
CA PRO A 583 41.50 0.24 4.29
C PRO A 583 42.09 -1.17 4.18
N ASP A 584 43.21 -1.26 3.49
CA ASP A 584 44.07 -2.44 3.39
C ASP A 584 45.45 -2.09 3.94
N PRO A 585 45.89 -2.67 5.06
CA PRO A 585 47.17 -2.32 5.69
C PRO A 585 48.39 -2.48 4.77
N GLU A 586 48.42 -3.50 3.91
CA GLU A 586 49.55 -3.77 3.02
C GLU A 586 49.57 -2.81 1.84
N LYS A 587 48.39 -2.49 1.29
CA LYS A 587 48.24 -1.47 0.24
C LYS A 587 48.54 -0.07 0.80
N ALA A 588 48.06 0.23 2.00
CA ALA A 588 48.28 1.52 2.66
C ALA A 588 49.75 1.76 3.01
N ALA A 589 50.47 0.74 3.49
CA ALA A 589 51.91 0.85 3.77
C ALA A 589 52.72 1.08 2.48
N ARG A 590 52.41 0.35 1.40
CA ARG A 590 53.05 0.55 0.08
C ARG A 590 52.77 1.93 -0.50
N ASP A 591 51.50 2.32 -0.54
CA ASP A 591 51.10 3.58 -1.16
C ASP A 591 51.57 4.79 -0.35
N MET A 592 51.63 4.71 0.98
CA MET A 592 52.22 5.78 1.81
C MET A 592 53.71 5.98 1.53
N GLN A 593 54.47 4.90 1.30
CA GLN A 593 55.88 4.98 0.91
C GLN A 593 56.06 5.56 -0.50
N GLU A 594 55.17 5.24 -1.45
CA GLU A 594 55.22 5.80 -2.80
C GLU A 594 54.80 7.28 -2.87
N LEU A 595 53.85 7.70 -2.02
CA LEU A 595 53.31 9.07 -1.97
C LEU A 595 54.25 10.10 -1.31
N ASP A 596 55.20 9.64 -0.50
CA ASP A 596 56.24 10.50 0.10
C ASP A 596 57.41 10.77 -0.85
N ASN A 597 57.39 10.22 -2.08
CA ASN A 597 58.37 10.51 -3.11
C ASN A 597 58.04 11.85 -3.84
N PRO A 598 58.87 12.91 -3.71
CA PRO A 598 58.57 14.25 -4.24
C PRO A 598 58.51 14.34 -5.77
N GLU A 599 59.06 13.38 -6.51
CA GLU A 599 59.10 13.39 -7.99
C GLU A 599 57.78 13.00 -8.66
N LYS A 600 56.86 12.34 -7.94
CA LYS A 600 55.55 11.88 -8.45
C LYS A 600 54.37 12.78 -8.06
N GLN A 601 54.59 13.88 -7.33
CA GLN A 601 53.51 14.80 -6.96
C GLN A 601 53.07 15.67 -8.15
N GLU A 602 51.90 15.38 -8.71
CA GLU A 602 51.24 16.27 -9.66
C GLU A 602 50.85 17.59 -8.98
N LYS A 603 51.47 18.70 -9.40
CA LYS A 603 51.18 20.06 -8.90
C LYS A 603 49.69 20.39 -9.10
N GLY A 604 48.94 20.40 -8.00
CA GLY A 604 47.57 20.94 -7.96
C GLY A 604 46.43 19.94 -7.71
N LYS A 605 46.70 18.62 -7.63
CA LYS A 605 45.68 17.63 -7.21
C LYS A 605 45.65 17.45 -5.68
N PRO A 606 44.47 17.34 -5.05
CA PRO A 606 44.35 17.10 -3.61
C PRO A 606 44.84 15.68 -3.24
N ARG A 607 45.62 15.57 -2.16
CA ARG A 607 46.17 14.30 -1.64
C ARG A 607 45.09 13.54 -0.85
N PHE A 608 44.95 12.23 -1.09
CA PHE A 608 44.06 11.37 -0.33
C PHE A 608 44.59 11.15 1.12
N PRO A 609 43.78 11.39 2.17
CA PRO A 609 44.24 11.30 3.55
C PRO A 609 44.18 9.85 4.09
N ILE A 610 45.13 9.01 3.66
CA ILE A 610 45.23 7.59 4.07
C ILE A 610 45.29 7.45 5.60
N GLU A 611 46.11 8.27 6.24
CA GLU A 611 46.35 8.24 7.69
C GLU A 611 45.07 8.49 8.50
N SER A 612 44.29 9.49 8.09
CA SER A 612 43.00 9.82 8.70
C SER A 612 41.98 8.69 8.53
N VAL A 613 41.96 8.03 7.37
CA VAL A 613 41.05 6.89 7.10
C VAL A 613 41.41 5.67 7.97
N LEU A 614 42.71 5.38 8.13
CA LEU A 614 43.19 4.32 9.02
C LEU A 614 42.81 4.58 10.48
N LYS A 615 43.08 5.80 10.96
CA LYS A 615 42.69 6.25 12.31
C LYS A 615 41.18 6.13 12.53
N LEU A 616 40.37 6.53 11.55
CA LEU A 616 38.91 6.46 11.61
C LEU A 616 38.38 5.03 11.67
N CYS A 617 39.02 4.11 10.97
CA CYS A 617 38.68 2.68 10.97
C CYS A 617 39.24 1.95 12.21
N GLY A 618 39.98 2.63 13.09
CA GLY A 618 40.62 2.05 14.27
C GLY A 618 41.79 1.13 13.94
N MET A 619 42.48 1.37 12.82
CA MET A 619 43.66 0.62 12.40
C MET A 619 44.94 1.38 12.78
N ALA A 620 45.99 0.64 13.11
CA ALA A 620 47.30 1.22 13.40
C ALA A 620 47.87 1.88 12.14
N VAL A 621 48.41 3.09 12.30
CA VAL A 621 49.15 3.77 11.25
C VAL A 621 50.57 3.18 11.21
N PRO A 622 51.10 2.81 10.03
CA PRO A 622 52.50 2.44 9.88
C PRO A 622 53.41 3.57 10.40
N GLY A 623 54.11 3.32 11.51
CA GLY A 623 54.95 4.31 12.22
C GLY A 623 54.57 4.54 13.70
N ASP A 624 53.31 4.32 14.09
CA ASP A 624 52.85 4.50 15.48
C ASP A 624 53.24 3.33 16.42
N LEU A 625 53.71 2.21 15.87
CA LEU A 625 54.12 1.02 16.63
C LEU A 625 55.45 1.18 17.38
N GLU A 626 56.19 2.26 17.15
CA GLU A 626 57.50 2.51 17.76
C GLU A 626 57.47 3.48 18.96
N ASN A 627 56.33 4.11 19.28
CA ASN A 627 56.25 5.12 20.35
C ASN A 627 55.09 4.84 21.35
N PRO A 628 55.37 4.51 22.63
CA PRO A 628 54.32 4.22 23.61
C PRO A 628 53.46 5.43 24.04
N ASP A 629 53.91 6.67 23.80
CA ASP A 629 53.14 7.89 24.15
C ASP A 629 52.00 8.20 23.16
N SER A 630 52.07 7.73 21.90
CA SER A 630 51.01 7.95 20.90
C SER A 630 49.78 7.06 21.12
N LEU A 631 49.95 5.87 21.69
CA LEU A 631 48.85 4.98 22.12
C LEU A 631 48.01 5.59 23.26
N ARG A 632 48.64 6.34 24.16
CA ARG A 632 47.99 7.01 25.29
C ARG A 632 47.22 8.26 24.84
N ASN A 633 47.81 9.05 23.94
CA ASN A 633 47.13 10.16 23.26
C ASN A 633 45.96 9.70 22.37
N PHE A 634 46.00 8.49 21.82
CA PHE A 634 44.90 7.88 21.07
C PHE A 634 43.69 7.58 21.97
N GLU A 635 43.91 7.05 23.17
CA GLU A 635 42.87 6.84 24.18
C GLU A 635 42.27 8.17 24.67
N ASP A 636 43.11 9.18 24.92
CA ASP A 636 42.68 10.51 25.38
C ASP A 636 41.94 11.31 24.29
N THR A 637 42.34 11.20 23.02
CA THR A 637 41.64 11.85 21.89
C THR A 637 40.29 11.19 21.63
N MET A 638 40.21 9.86 21.71
CA MET A 638 38.95 9.14 21.55
C MET A 638 38.00 9.37 22.75
N ASN A 639 38.55 9.53 23.96
CA ASN A 639 37.80 9.95 25.15
C ASN A 639 37.34 11.42 25.08
N SER A 640 38.11 12.31 24.45
CA SER A 640 37.74 13.71 24.21
C SER A 640 36.62 13.84 23.18
N VAL A 641 36.73 13.11 22.05
CA VAL A 641 35.67 13.03 21.01
C VAL A 641 34.38 12.39 21.54
N MET A 642 34.47 11.49 22.53
CA MET A 642 33.31 10.94 23.23
C MET A 642 32.75 11.85 24.34
N LYS A 643 33.54 12.80 24.85
CA LYS A 643 33.11 13.78 25.87
C LYS A 643 32.18 14.84 25.29
N ASP A 644 32.45 15.31 24.07
CA ASP A 644 31.63 16.34 23.39
C ASP A 644 30.28 15.82 22.88
N ALA A 645 30.10 14.50 22.81
CA ALA A 645 28.84 13.85 22.45
C ALA A 645 27.93 13.52 23.67
N ALA A 646 28.35 13.84 24.90
CA ALA A 646 27.73 13.32 26.11
C ALA A 646 27.46 14.41 27.16
N VAL A 647 26.43 15.22 26.92
CA VAL A 647 25.71 15.89 28.00
C VAL A 647 24.45 15.03 28.24
N ASP A 648 24.32 14.46 29.46
CA ASP A 648 23.21 13.64 30.00
C ASP A 648 23.24 12.09 29.90
N LEU A 649 24.38 11.41 30.07
CA LEU A 649 24.39 9.94 30.25
C LEU A 649 25.11 9.48 31.53
N ASP A 650 24.43 8.59 32.28
CA ASP A 650 24.86 8.01 33.56
C ASP A 650 26.15 7.15 33.44
N LEU A 651 26.94 7.11 34.53
CA LEU A 651 28.26 6.47 34.59
C LEU A 651 28.19 4.96 34.35
N HIS A 652 27.09 4.32 34.77
CA HIS A 652 26.87 2.88 34.60
C HIS A 652 26.51 2.50 33.16
N GLU A 653 25.88 3.43 32.43
CA GLU A 653 25.56 3.28 31.01
C GLU A 653 26.81 3.49 30.14
N ARG A 654 27.68 4.45 30.51
CA ARG A 654 29.01 4.66 29.90
C ARG A 654 29.88 3.39 29.92
N MET A 655 29.90 2.66 31.04
CA MET A 655 30.67 1.41 31.15
C MET A 655 30.12 0.30 30.23
N ARG A 656 28.79 0.16 30.11
CA ARG A 656 28.18 -0.78 29.15
C ARG A 656 28.47 -0.40 27.70
N HIS A 657 28.55 0.88 27.38
CA HIS A 657 28.91 1.36 26.04
C HIS A 657 30.38 1.08 25.71
N LEU A 658 31.29 1.20 26.68
CA LEU A 658 32.70 0.82 26.57
C LEU A 658 32.89 -0.70 26.39
N ASP A 659 32.18 -1.53 27.15
CA ASP A 659 32.23 -2.99 26.99
C ASP A 659 31.62 -3.44 25.66
N LYS A 660 30.50 -2.84 25.23
CA LYS A 660 29.94 -3.07 23.89
C LYS A 660 30.89 -2.60 22.78
N ALA A 661 31.65 -1.53 22.97
CA ALA A 661 32.64 -1.05 22.00
C ALA A 661 33.86 -1.98 21.89
N LYS A 662 34.34 -2.54 23.01
CA LYS A 662 35.40 -3.57 23.05
C LYS A 662 34.95 -4.86 22.36
N ILE A 663 33.75 -5.36 22.66
CA ILE A 663 33.16 -6.55 22.01
C ILE A 663 32.97 -6.32 20.50
N LYS A 664 32.62 -5.07 20.10
CA LYS A 664 32.46 -4.68 18.69
C LYS A 664 33.79 -4.54 17.96
N ARG A 665 34.89 -4.23 18.67
CA ARG A 665 36.27 -4.21 18.17
C ARG A 665 36.78 -5.64 17.94
N GLU A 666 36.60 -6.54 18.89
CA GLU A 666 36.98 -7.97 18.75
C GLU A 666 36.21 -8.65 17.62
N ARG A 667 34.90 -8.36 17.47
CA ARG A 667 34.09 -8.83 16.33
C ARG A 667 34.42 -8.16 15.00
N ARG A 668 35.02 -6.95 14.98
CA ARG A 668 35.47 -6.29 13.73
C ARG A 668 36.78 -6.90 13.22
N LEU A 669 37.67 -7.30 14.13
CA LEU A 669 38.90 -8.02 13.83
C LEU A 669 38.63 -9.45 13.36
N SER A 670 37.62 -10.14 13.90
CA SER A 670 37.24 -11.48 13.42
C SER A 670 36.70 -11.48 11.98
N VAL A 671 36.05 -10.39 11.54
CA VAL A 671 35.55 -10.23 10.15
C VAL A 671 36.69 -10.04 9.14
N LEU A 672 37.87 -9.57 9.57
CA LEU A 672 39.07 -9.54 8.72
C LEU A 672 39.69 -10.93 8.57
N HIS A 673 39.60 -11.80 9.58
CA HIS A 673 40.15 -13.16 9.55
C HIS A 673 39.28 -14.15 8.74
N ASP A 674 37.97 -13.92 8.65
CA ASP A 674 37.07 -14.69 7.76
C ASP A 674 37.17 -14.28 6.28
N ARG A 675 37.92 -13.23 5.92
CA ARG A 675 38.11 -12.80 4.52
C ARG A 675 39.03 -13.72 3.71
N GLU A 676 39.90 -14.49 4.35
CA GLU A 676 40.79 -15.45 3.68
C GLU A 676 40.04 -16.70 3.18
N LYS A 677 38.79 -16.92 3.63
CA LYS A 677 37.96 -18.06 3.22
C LYS A 677 36.71 -17.62 2.45
N GLY A 678 36.91 -16.95 1.31
CA GLY A 678 35.99 -17.03 0.17
C GLY A 678 34.79 -16.07 0.14
N GLN A 679 34.96 -14.99 -0.64
CA GLN A 679 33.94 -14.32 -1.46
C GLN A 679 32.76 -13.60 -0.78
N ALA A 680 32.99 -12.37 -0.32
CA ALA A 680 32.02 -11.26 -0.37
C ALA A 680 32.55 -10.13 -1.27
N LEU A 681 31.63 -9.39 -1.93
CA LEU A 681 31.81 -8.30 -2.92
C LEU A 681 33.27 -8.00 -3.35
N GLU A 682 33.61 -8.33 -4.60
CA GLU A 682 34.93 -8.07 -5.19
C GLU A 682 35.36 -6.60 -4.95
N PRO A 683 36.49 -6.36 -4.27
CA PRO A 683 37.08 -5.05 -4.17
C PRO A 683 37.36 -4.53 -5.59
N MET A 684 36.91 -3.32 -5.89
CA MET A 684 37.27 -2.66 -7.14
C MET A 684 38.50 -1.81 -6.89
N ASP A 685 39.56 -2.03 -7.65
CA ASP A 685 40.69 -1.11 -7.69
C ASP A 685 40.27 0.15 -8.45
N ASP A 686 40.04 1.22 -7.70
CA ASP A 686 39.97 2.58 -8.22
C ASP A 686 41.37 3.19 -8.07
N GLU A 687 42.05 3.47 -9.19
CA GLU A 687 43.42 4.03 -9.22
C GLU A 687 43.52 5.37 -8.46
N ASN A 688 42.39 6.04 -8.19
CA ASN A 688 42.35 7.33 -7.50
C ASN A 688 42.27 7.24 -5.97
N ILE A 689 42.21 6.04 -5.38
CA ILE A 689 42.05 5.86 -3.92
C ILE A 689 43.17 4.97 -3.35
N PRO A 690 44.34 5.55 -3.05
CA PRO A 690 45.48 4.80 -2.53
C PRO A 690 45.21 4.27 -1.10
N GLY A 691 45.76 3.11 -0.78
CA GLY A 691 45.69 2.47 0.54
C GLY A 691 44.33 1.89 0.94
N CYS A 692 43.32 2.01 0.07
CA CYS A 692 41.96 1.49 0.33
C CYS A 692 41.44 0.67 -0.84
N HIS A 693 40.45 -0.16 -0.53
CA HIS A 693 39.58 -0.85 -1.48
C HIS A 693 38.24 -0.14 -1.56
N PHE A 694 37.76 0.09 -2.79
CA PHE A 694 36.42 0.64 -3.00
C PHE A 694 35.39 -0.48 -3.13
N VAL A 695 34.34 -0.44 -2.30
CA VAL A 695 33.23 -1.39 -2.38
C VAL A 695 31.93 -0.66 -2.73
N PRO A 696 31.30 -0.96 -3.89
CA PRO A 696 30.06 -0.29 -4.29
C PRO A 696 28.89 -0.67 -3.38
N LEU A 697 27.99 0.28 -3.14
CA LEU A 697 26.77 0.02 -2.36
C LEU A 697 25.82 -0.96 -3.07
N PRO A 698 25.11 -1.82 -2.32
CA PRO A 698 24.23 -2.82 -2.91
C PRO A 698 22.99 -2.18 -3.55
N HIS A 699 22.88 -2.24 -4.87
CA HIS A 699 21.72 -1.72 -5.60
C HIS A 699 20.56 -2.72 -5.65
N LYS A 700 19.30 -2.25 -5.52
CA LYS A 700 18.09 -3.10 -5.55
C LYS A 700 17.96 -3.99 -6.79
N ASN A 701 18.35 -3.47 -7.95
CA ASN A 701 18.29 -4.17 -9.24
C ASN A 701 19.50 -5.11 -9.50
N GLY A 702 20.43 -5.24 -8.55
CA GLY A 702 21.59 -6.12 -8.63
C GLY A 702 22.91 -5.43 -9.00
N LYS A 703 23.97 -6.24 -9.12
CA LYS A 703 25.40 -5.82 -9.15
C LYS A 703 25.82 -4.89 -10.31
N GLY A 704 25.03 -4.78 -11.38
CA GLY A 704 25.37 -3.96 -12.56
C GLY A 704 24.87 -2.51 -12.52
N TYR A 705 24.15 -2.11 -11.48
CA TYR A 705 23.53 -0.79 -11.37
C TYR A 705 24.27 0.06 -10.33
N ARG A 706 24.59 1.30 -10.71
CA ARG A 706 25.28 2.26 -9.84
C ARG A 706 24.29 2.94 -8.91
N VAL A 707 24.70 3.13 -7.66
CA VAL A 707 23.91 3.88 -6.68
C VAL A 707 24.19 5.37 -6.89
N GLY A 708 23.15 6.15 -7.21
CA GLY A 708 23.27 7.59 -7.46
C GLY A 708 23.12 8.47 -6.22
N ASN A 709 22.28 8.06 -5.26
CA ASN A 709 22.08 8.77 -4.01
C ASN A 709 21.89 7.74 -2.86
N PRO A 710 22.70 7.77 -1.78
CA PRO A 710 22.60 6.83 -0.66
C PRO A 710 21.50 7.19 0.36
N VAL A 711 20.89 8.38 0.26
CA VAL A 711 19.83 8.89 1.18
C VAL A 711 18.42 8.66 0.60
N VAL A 712 18.28 7.71 -0.34
CA VAL A 712 16.99 7.39 -0.97
C VAL A 712 16.20 6.36 -0.17
N ARG A 713 14.89 6.26 -0.46
CA ARG A 713 13.94 5.34 0.19
C ARG A 713 14.44 3.91 0.34
N ASP A 714 15.16 3.39 -0.66
CA ASP A 714 15.63 2.01 -0.68
C ASP A 714 16.64 1.70 0.45
N TYR A 715 17.30 2.71 1.02
CA TYR A 715 18.28 2.56 2.12
C TYR A 715 17.74 2.96 3.50
N ILE A 716 16.46 3.37 3.63
CA ILE A 716 15.88 3.73 4.93
C ILE A 716 16.01 2.58 5.94
N SER A 717 15.70 1.35 5.52
CA SER A 717 15.88 0.15 6.36
C SER A 717 17.33 -0.06 6.82
N LYS A 718 18.31 0.41 6.05
CA LYS A 718 19.74 0.35 6.41
C LYS A 718 20.14 1.45 7.38
N ILE A 719 19.43 2.57 7.37
CA ILE A 719 19.57 3.64 8.36
C ILE A 719 19.01 3.17 9.71
N GLU A 720 17.81 2.58 9.72
CA GLU A 720 17.17 2.01 10.91
C GLU A 720 18.00 0.86 11.51
N ALA A 721 18.54 -0.03 10.67
CA ALA A 721 19.43 -1.11 11.11
C ALA A 721 20.80 -0.62 11.62
N GLY A 722 21.11 0.68 11.49
CA GLY A 722 22.39 1.27 11.87
C GLY A 722 23.57 0.89 10.97
N THR A 723 23.30 0.29 9.80
CA THR A 723 24.31 0.00 8.76
C THR A 723 24.78 1.29 8.10
N LEU A 724 23.86 2.18 7.72
CA LEU A 724 24.14 3.51 7.16
C LEU A 724 23.89 4.56 8.24
N LYS A 725 24.93 5.25 8.70
CA LYS A 725 24.81 6.24 9.78
C LYS A 725 25.74 7.43 9.58
N ALA A 726 25.39 8.59 10.11
CA ALA A 726 26.34 9.69 10.24
C ALA A 726 27.39 9.34 11.31
N LEU A 727 28.68 9.62 11.04
CA LEU A 727 29.74 9.35 12.01
C LEU A 727 29.77 10.39 13.14
N LEU A 728 29.51 11.65 12.82
CA LEU A 728 29.67 12.81 13.71
C LEU A 728 28.41 13.71 13.62
N GLY A 729 27.98 14.23 14.77
CA GLY A 729 26.95 15.27 14.89
C GLY A 729 25.51 14.76 15.06
N THR A 730 24.83 15.24 16.10
CA THR A 730 23.38 15.07 16.31
C THR A 730 22.58 15.59 15.11
N SER A 731 23.06 16.68 14.48
CA SER A 731 22.45 17.30 13.30
C SER A 731 22.39 16.38 12.08
N ALA A 732 23.46 15.65 11.74
CA ALA A 732 23.49 14.79 10.57
C ALA A 732 22.58 13.56 10.72
N GLN A 733 22.54 12.96 11.92
CA GLN A 733 21.63 11.88 12.23
C GLN A 733 20.17 12.35 12.25
N ARG A 734 19.92 13.57 12.75
CA ARG A 734 18.61 14.22 12.69
C ARG A 734 18.15 14.40 11.25
N ILE A 735 19.00 14.87 10.34
CA ILE A 735 18.67 15.03 8.90
C ILE A 735 18.25 13.70 8.26
N LEU A 736 18.94 12.59 8.54
CA LEU A 736 18.52 11.26 8.05
C LEU A 736 17.13 10.88 8.54
N THR A 737 16.87 11.15 9.83
CA THR A 737 15.58 10.87 10.48
C THR A 737 14.46 11.72 9.85
N LEU A 738 14.68 13.04 9.72
CA LEU A 738 13.75 13.98 9.08
C LEU A 738 13.42 13.58 7.63
N GLY A 739 14.45 13.15 6.88
CA GLY A 739 14.31 12.67 5.51
C GLY A 739 13.46 11.40 5.41
N SER A 740 13.64 10.47 6.35
CA SER A 740 12.80 9.27 6.47
C SER A 740 11.34 9.65 6.76
N MET A 741 11.12 10.50 7.78
CA MET A 741 9.79 10.92 8.21
C MET A 741 8.98 11.61 7.11
N SER A 742 9.66 12.42 6.29
CA SER A 742 9.06 13.19 5.19
C SER A 742 8.83 12.36 3.91
N SER A 743 9.43 11.17 3.79
CA SER A 743 9.44 10.40 2.54
C SER A 743 8.05 9.92 2.14
N TYR A 744 7.24 9.50 3.12
CA TYR A 744 5.89 9.01 2.86
C TYR A 744 4.98 10.13 2.33
N TRP A 745 4.89 11.25 3.05
CA TRP A 745 4.04 12.39 2.65
C TRP A 745 4.43 12.92 1.27
N LYS A 746 5.72 13.14 1.01
CA LYS A 746 6.22 13.63 -0.29
C LYS A 746 5.72 12.81 -1.49
N ASN A 747 5.57 11.50 -1.33
CA ASN A 747 5.13 10.60 -2.40
C ASN A 747 3.61 10.52 -2.55
N ASN A 748 2.85 10.73 -1.46
CA ASN A 748 1.41 10.51 -1.42
C ASN A 748 0.58 11.80 -1.40
N MET A 749 1.14 12.93 -0.94
CA MET A 749 0.48 14.24 -0.79
C MET A 749 -0.34 14.61 -2.03
N LYS A 750 0.26 14.61 -3.22
CA LYS A 750 -0.46 14.94 -4.47
C LYS A 750 -1.68 14.05 -4.74
N ARG A 751 -1.61 12.77 -4.38
CA ARG A 751 -2.71 11.80 -4.60
C ARG A 751 -3.83 12.01 -3.58
N ILE A 752 -3.46 12.31 -2.34
CA ILE A 752 -4.38 12.60 -1.22
C ILE A 752 -5.10 13.94 -1.48
N GLU A 753 -4.37 15.00 -1.81
CA GLU A 753 -4.95 16.32 -2.12
C GLU A 753 -5.82 16.32 -3.38
N SER A 754 -5.54 15.43 -4.34
CA SER A 754 -6.37 15.29 -5.54
C SER A 754 -7.70 14.56 -5.31
N GLN A 755 -7.91 13.97 -4.13
CA GLN A 755 -9.18 13.31 -3.81
C GLN A 755 -10.32 14.33 -3.80
N MET A 756 -11.45 13.95 -4.40
CA MET A 756 -12.63 14.79 -4.42
C MET A 756 -13.47 14.52 -3.17
N ALA A 757 -13.28 15.35 -2.14
CA ALA A 757 -14.16 15.41 -0.97
C ALA A 757 -15.31 16.38 -1.27
N LEU A 758 -16.54 15.85 -1.27
CA LEU A 758 -17.75 16.61 -1.53
C LEU A 758 -18.45 16.94 -0.22
N GLY A 759 -18.89 18.18 -0.05
CA GLY A 759 -19.65 18.62 1.12
C GLY A 759 -21.14 18.25 1.01
N LEU A 760 -21.72 17.77 2.11
CA LEU A 760 -23.13 17.42 2.25
C LEU A 760 -23.83 18.45 3.14
N THR A 761 -25.03 18.87 2.76
CA THR A 761 -25.86 19.78 3.54
C THR A 761 -26.86 19.02 4.42
N SER A 762 -27.51 19.69 5.36
CA SER A 762 -28.54 19.10 6.22
C SER A 762 -29.69 18.45 5.43
N GLN A 763 -30.00 18.97 4.23
CA GLN A 763 -31.04 18.41 3.34
C GLN A 763 -30.60 17.12 2.62
N ASP A 764 -29.30 16.86 2.54
CA ASP A 764 -28.74 15.70 1.83
C ASP A 764 -28.55 14.49 2.76
N LEU A 765 -28.69 14.69 4.06
CA LEU A 765 -28.41 13.70 5.11
C LEU A 765 -29.70 12.99 5.55
N PRO A 766 -29.65 11.67 5.82
CA PRO A 766 -30.79 10.96 6.40
C PRO A 766 -31.09 11.41 7.83
N ASP A 767 -32.35 11.23 8.24
CA ASP A 767 -32.85 11.56 9.58
C ASP A 767 -32.05 10.90 10.72
N THR A 768 -31.51 9.70 10.47
CA THR A 768 -30.62 8.99 11.40
C THR A 768 -29.42 9.83 11.83
N ILE A 769 -28.93 10.72 10.96
CA ILE A 769 -27.81 11.62 11.25
C ILE A 769 -28.32 12.93 11.83
N THR A 770 -29.30 13.56 11.19
CA THR A 770 -29.76 14.90 11.58
C THR A 770 -30.48 14.92 12.93
N SER A 771 -31.06 13.80 13.35
CA SER A 771 -31.71 13.64 14.65
C SER A 771 -30.75 13.20 15.77
N ASN A 772 -29.48 12.91 15.44
CA ASN A 772 -28.51 12.45 16.42
C ASN A 772 -28.02 13.60 17.31
N GLN A 773 -27.82 13.35 18.61
CA GLN A 773 -27.38 14.35 19.58
C GLN A 773 -26.00 14.93 19.26
N ASP A 774 -25.12 14.14 18.64
CA ASP A 774 -23.75 14.55 18.28
C ASP A 774 -23.69 15.31 16.94
N TYR A 775 -24.82 15.54 16.27
CA TYR A 775 -24.87 16.27 14.99
C TYR A 775 -24.96 17.79 15.20
N ASP A 776 -24.04 18.53 14.57
CA ASP A 776 -24.08 19.98 14.44
C ASP A 776 -24.14 20.36 12.96
N GLU A 777 -25.13 21.16 12.56
CA GLU A 777 -25.29 21.65 11.18
C GLU A 777 -24.09 22.50 10.71
N LYS A 778 -23.34 23.11 11.64
CA LYS A 778 -22.14 23.88 11.32
C LYS A 778 -20.93 22.99 10.99
N ASP A 779 -20.95 21.73 11.40
CA ASP A 779 -19.84 20.82 11.16
C ASP A 779 -19.83 20.36 9.71
N TYR A 780 -18.65 20.43 9.08
CA TYR A 780 -18.49 19.90 7.73
C TYR A 780 -18.62 18.38 7.76
N LEU A 781 -19.65 17.88 7.08
CA LEU A 781 -19.81 16.48 6.70
C LEU A 781 -19.68 16.36 5.18
N GLY A 782 -19.06 15.28 4.75
CA GLY A 782 -18.82 15.04 3.35
C GLY A 782 -18.56 13.58 3.04
N ALA A 783 -18.30 13.32 1.77
CA ALA A 783 -17.91 11.99 1.34
C ALA A 783 -16.96 12.03 0.15
N ILE A 784 -16.17 10.97 0.03
CA ILE A 784 -15.30 10.68 -1.09
C ILE A 784 -15.82 9.40 -1.75
N VAL A 785 -16.02 9.49 -3.06
CA VAL A 785 -16.31 8.33 -3.91
C VAL A 785 -14.99 7.87 -4.55
N PRO A 786 -14.37 6.77 -4.06
CA PRO A 786 -13.09 6.32 -4.59
C PRO A 786 -13.25 5.82 -6.03
N ARG A 787 -12.31 6.19 -6.90
CA ARG A 787 -12.30 5.86 -8.34
C ARG A 787 -11.79 4.43 -8.59
N ILE A 788 -12.46 3.45 -8.00
CA ILE A 788 -12.09 2.04 -8.07
C ILE A 788 -12.35 1.50 -9.48
N VAL A 789 -11.37 0.78 -10.03
CA VAL A 789 -11.53 -0.09 -11.20
C VAL A 789 -11.72 -1.53 -10.69
N PRO A 790 -12.94 -2.10 -10.67
CA PRO A 790 -13.22 -3.37 -9.99
C PRO A 790 -12.33 -4.53 -10.45
N ALA A 791 -12.03 -4.63 -11.75
CA ALA A 791 -11.06 -5.60 -12.28
C ALA A 791 -9.89 -4.89 -12.98
N GLY A 792 -9.05 -4.19 -12.20
CA GLY A 792 -7.93 -3.39 -12.72
C GLY A 792 -6.65 -4.18 -13.02
N THR A 793 -6.59 -5.46 -12.65
CA THR A 793 -5.45 -6.36 -12.87
C THR A 793 -5.88 -7.67 -13.55
N ILE A 794 -4.92 -8.41 -14.13
CA ILE A 794 -5.20 -9.73 -14.73
C ILE A 794 -5.73 -10.76 -13.74
N THR A 795 -5.48 -10.58 -12.44
CA THR A 795 -6.01 -11.41 -11.37
C THR A 795 -7.39 -10.96 -10.91
N ARG A 796 -7.99 -9.98 -11.61
CA ARG A 796 -9.28 -9.34 -11.33
C ARG A 796 -9.32 -8.54 -10.03
N ARG A 797 -8.18 -8.27 -9.38
CA ARG A 797 -8.14 -7.37 -8.23
C ARG A 797 -8.51 -5.95 -8.62
N ALA A 798 -9.21 -5.28 -7.72
CA ALA A 798 -9.51 -3.87 -7.84
C ALA A 798 -8.23 -3.02 -7.79
N VAL A 799 -8.25 -1.90 -8.49
CA VAL A 799 -7.15 -0.93 -8.51
C VAL A 799 -7.69 0.47 -8.24
N GLU A 800 -7.02 1.18 -7.33
CA GLU A 800 -7.21 2.59 -7.02
C GLU A 800 -5.85 3.09 -6.46
N GLN A 801 -5.47 4.35 -6.74
CA GLN A 801 -4.10 4.82 -6.56
C GLN A 801 -3.75 5.29 -5.15
N THR A 802 -4.75 5.49 -4.29
CA THR A 802 -4.64 6.13 -2.98
C THR A 802 -5.07 5.16 -1.88
N TRP A 803 -6.35 4.81 -1.83
CA TRP A 803 -7.02 4.05 -0.79
C TRP A 803 -6.63 2.58 -0.77
N LEU A 804 -6.58 1.92 -1.94
CA LEU A 804 -6.14 0.51 -2.03
C LEU A 804 -4.63 0.33 -1.86
N THR A 805 -3.89 1.44 -1.72
CA THR A 805 -2.46 1.46 -1.40
C THR A 805 -2.16 2.15 -0.07
N ALA A 806 -3.19 2.53 0.69
CA ALA A 806 -3.05 3.27 1.92
C ALA A 806 -2.33 2.41 2.97
N SER A 807 -1.24 2.94 3.53
CA SER A 807 -0.54 2.25 4.60
C SER A 807 -1.25 2.44 5.93
N ASN A 808 -0.93 1.59 6.90
CA ASN A 808 -1.30 1.82 8.29
C ASN A 808 -0.51 3.00 8.88
N ALA A 809 -0.94 3.50 10.04
CA ALA A 809 -0.26 4.58 10.75
C ALA A 809 1.11 4.14 11.28
N TYR A 810 2.12 4.97 11.07
CA TYR A 810 3.49 4.76 11.53
C TYR A 810 3.99 5.99 12.30
N PRO A 811 4.53 5.82 13.52
CA PRO A 811 4.94 6.94 14.38
C PRO A 811 6.09 7.76 13.79
N ASP A 812 6.84 7.18 12.87
CA ASP A 812 7.98 7.79 12.18
C ASP A 812 7.61 8.39 10.82
N ARG A 813 6.33 8.50 10.43
CA ARG A 813 5.94 8.96 9.08
C ARG A 813 4.80 9.97 9.10
N VAL A 814 5.07 11.15 8.53
CA VAL A 814 4.08 12.23 8.37
C VAL A 814 2.92 11.78 7.49
N GLY A 815 1.69 12.00 7.94
CA GLY A 815 0.46 11.71 7.22
C GLY A 815 0.21 10.23 6.95
N SER A 816 0.80 9.33 7.75
CA SER A 816 0.58 7.89 7.60
C SER A 816 -0.75 7.42 8.21
N GLU A 817 -1.41 8.27 8.99
CA GLU A 817 -2.73 8.07 9.62
C GLU A 817 -3.92 8.24 8.66
N LEU A 818 -3.67 8.35 7.35
CA LEU A 818 -4.68 8.60 6.31
C LEU A 818 -5.97 7.77 6.46
N LYS A 819 -5.87 6.46 6.76
CA LYS A 819 -7.04 5.60 6.92
C LYS A 819 -7.98 6.12 8.03
N ALA A 820 -7.43 6.58 9.14
CA ALA A 820 -8.20 7.02 10.31
C ALA A 820 -8.93 8.36 10.09
N MET A 821 -8.61 9.07 9.00
CA MET A 821 -9.30 10.30 8.60
C MET A 821 -10.63 10.03 7.89
N ILE A 822 -10.84 8.78 7.45
CA ILE A 822 -12.18 8.32 7.07
C ILE A 822 -12.93 8.00 8.36
N GLN A 823 -13.91 8.83 8.64
CA GLN A 823 -14.68 8.83 9.89
C GLN A 823 -16.16 8.79 9.56
N THR A 824 -16.91 8.03 10.34
CA THR A 824 -18.35 7.91 10.16
C THR A 824 -19.08 9.20 10.53
N PRO A 825 -20.23 9.49 9.91
CA PRO A 825 -21.13 10.50 10.42
C PRO A 825 -21.74 10.06 11.76
N PRO A 826 -22.26 11.00 12.57
CA PRO A 826 -23.03 10.69 13.77
C PRO A 826 -24.12 9.63 13.52
N GLY A 827 -24.28 8.68 14.44
CA GLY A 827 -25.26 7.59 14.32
C GLY A 827 -24.83 6.41 13.43
N TYR A 828 -23.60 6.39 12.92
CA TYR A 828 -23.03 5.27 12.16
C TYR A 828 -21.68 4.79 12.72
N LYS A 829 -21.38 3.50 12.55
CA LYS A 829 -20.05 2.87 12.77
C LYS A 829 -19.58 2.13 11.52
N PHE A 830 -18.27 1.97 11.39
CA PHE A 830 -17.68 0.96 10.54
C PHE A 830 -17.74 -0.40 11.21
N VAL A 831 -18.25 -1.40 10.48
CA VAL A 831 -18.18 -2.81 10.84
C VAL A 831 -17.33 -3.52 9.79
N GLY A 832 -16.31 -4.24 10.21
CA GLY A 832 -15.50 -5.00 9.26
C GLY A 832 -14.46 -5.89 9.91
N ALA A 833 -13.80 -6.70 9.10
CA ALA A 833 -12.83 -7.68 9.57
C ALA A 833 -11.70 -7.87 8.55
N ASP A 834 -10.55 -8.33 9.03
CA ASP A 834 -9.43 -8.80 8.22
C ASP A 834 -9.54 -10.32 8.04
N VAL A 835 -9.42 -10.81 6.80
CA VAL A 835 -9.45 -12.25 6.53
C VAL A 835 -8.06 -12.83 6.81
N ASP A 836 -7.89 -13.43 7.99
CA ASP A 836 -6.63 -14.03 8.40
C ASP A 836 -6.07 -15.03 7.37
N SER A 837 -4.91 -14.66 6.80
CA SER A 837 -4.12 -15.49 5.89
C SER A 837 -4.91 -16.05 4.70
N GLU A 838 -5.82 -15.25 4.13
CA GLU A 838 -6.75 -15.66 3.05
C GLU A 838 -6.05 -16.46 1.94
N GLU A 839 -5.06 -15.86 1.27
CA GLU A 839 -4.38 -16.49 0.13
C GLU A 839 -3.59 -17.75 0.53
N LEU A 840 -3.03 -17.77 1.73
CA LEU A 840 -2.30 -18.92 2.27
C LEU A 840 -3.26 -20.08 2.55
N TRP A 841 -4.45 -19.78 3.11
CA TRP A 841 -5.48 -20.77 3.35
C TRP A 841 -6.04 -21.33 2.05
N ILE A 842 -6.31 -20.49 1.04
CA ILE A 842 -6.75 -20.96 -0.29
C ILE A 842 -5.69 -21.87 -0.92
N ALA A 843 -4.41 -21.48 -0.89
CA ALA A 843 -3.32 -22.30 -1.43
C ALA A 843 -3.19 -23.64 -0.66
N ALA A 844 -3.37 -23.61 0.66
CA ALA A 844 -3.35 -24.81 1.50
C ALA A 844 -4.51 -25.75 1.17
N LEU A 845 -5.71 -25.19 1.03
CA LEU A 845 -6.92 -25.93 0.69
C LEU A 845 -6.81 -26.59 -0.69
N ILE A 846 -6.26 -25.89 -1.69
CA ILE A 846 -5.98 -26.46 -3.02
C ILE A 846 -4.98 -27.62 -2.92
N GLY A 847 -3.95 -27.50 -2.07
CA GLY A 847 -3.01 -28.58 -1.80
C GLY A 847 -3.67 -29.78 -1.14
N ASP A 848 -4.51 -29.57 -0.13
CA ASP A 848 -5.18 -30.62 0.63
C ASP A 848 -6.29 -31.33 -0.16
N ALA A 849 -6.83 -30.67 -1.20
CA ALA A 849 -7.87 -31.21 -2.07
C ALA A 849 -7.48 -32.52 -2.78
N HIS A 850 -6.18 -32.83 -2.92
CA HIS A 850 -5.72 -34.08 -3.52
C HIS A 850 -6.20 -35.33 -2.75
N ALA A 851 -6.17 -35.27 -1.40
CA ALA A 851 -6.62 -36.33 -0.50
C ALA A 851 -8.01 -36.04 0.11
N LYS A 852 -8.58 -34.85 -0.17
CA LYS A 852 -9.89 -34.39 0.35
C LYS A 852 -9.99 -34.43 1.88
N ILE A 853 -8.85 -34.27 2.57
CA ILE A 853 -8.75 -34.21 4.03
C ILE A 853 -8.05 -32.89 4.38
N HIS A 854 -8.73 -32.03 5.14
CA HIS A 854 -8.15 -30.78 5.64
C HIS A 854 -6.88 -31.05 6.44
N GLY A 855 -5.79 -30.34 6.11
CA GLY A 855 -4.49 -30.40 6.77
C GLY A 855 -3.65 -31.65 6.48
N CYS A 856 -4.01 -32.45 5.47
CA CYS A 856 -3.24 -33.65 5.11
C CYS A 856 -1.82 -33.33 4.62
N THR A 857 -1.61 -32.13 4.06
CA THR A 857 -0.28 -31.64 3.72
C THR A 857 0.37 -30.92 4.90
N ALA A 858 1.70 -30.97 5.01
CA ALA A 858 2.43 -30.20 6.00
C ALA A 858 2.12 -28.69 5.92
N PHE A 859 1.93 -28.16 4.71
CA PHE A 859 1.51 -26.78 4.49
C PHE A 859 0.10 -26.50 5.05
N GLY A 860 -0.89 -27.35 4.73
CA GLY A 860 -2.25 -27.22 5.27
C GLY A 860 -2.29 -27.32 6.79
N TRP A 861 -1.56 -28.28 7.38
CA TRP A 861 -1.45 -28.42 8.82
C TRP A 861 -0.84 -27.17 9.49
N MET A 862 0.27 -26.65 8.94
CA MET A 862 0.92 -25.44 9.47
C MET A 862 0.03 -24.20 9.37
N THR A 863 -0.84 -24.11 8.37
CA THR A 863 -1.79 -23.00 8.21
C THR A 863 -2.99 -23.11 9.16
N LEU A 864 -3.50 -24.32 9.42
CA LEU A 864 -4.70 -24.55 10.23
C LEU A 864 -4.44 -24.66 11.74
N GLN A 865 -3.28 -25.22 12.13
CA GLN A 865 -2.91 -25.51 13.53
C GLN A 865 -1.57 -24.92 13.97
N GLY A 866 -0.78 -24.34 13.04
CA GLY A 866 0.53 -23.81 13.38
C GLY A 866 0.47 -22.66 14.38
N LYS A 867 1.35 -22.69 15.38
CA LYS A 867 1.46 -21.66 16.41
C LYS A 867 2.80 -20.95 16.34
N LYS A 868 2.76 -19.64 16.60
CA LYS A 868 3.96 -18.81 16.74
C LYS A 868 4.79 -19.18 17.97
N SER A 869 4.14 -19.49 19.09
CA SER A 869 4.81 -19.89 20.35
C SER A 869 5.66 -21.14 20.16
N ASP A 870 5.11 -22.12 19.45
CA ASP A 870 5.70 -23.45 19.31
C ASP A 870 6.62 -23.54 18.07
N LYS A 871 6.78 -22.41 17.37
CA LYS A 871 7.51 -22.28 16.10
C LYS A 871 7.05 -23.27 15.02
N THR A 872 5.78 -23.70 15.10
CA THR A 872 5.17 -24.62 14.14
C THR A 872 4.47 -23.91 13.00
N ASP A 873 4.26 -22.59 13.11
CA ASP A 873 3.73 -21.80 11.99
C ASP A 873 4.72 -21.72 10.83
N LEU A 874 4.17 -21.59 9.62
CA LEU A 874 4.93 -21.52 8.36
C LEU A 874 6.08 -20.50 8.41
N HIS A 875 5.83 -19.32 8.96
CA HIS A 875 6.82 -18.25 8.97
C HIS A 875 7.95 -18.52 9.94
N SER A 876 7.67 -19.00 11.15
CA SER A 876 8.71 -19.37 12.11
C SER A 876 9.55 -20.56 11.62
N LYS A 877 8.92 -21.57 10.98
CA LYS A 877 9.65 -22.72 10.42
C LYS A 877 10.61 -22.31 9.30
N THR A 878 10.17 -21.45 8.38
CA THR A 878 11.04 -20.89 7.33
C THR A 878 12.14 -20.01 7.93
N ALA A 879 11.82 -19.21 8.95
CA ALA A 879 12.77 -18.35 9.65
C ALA A 879 13.89 -19.17 10.31
N ASP A 880 13.54 -20.23 11.04
CA ASP A 880 14.50 -21.13 11.69
C ASP A 880 15.36 -21.88 10.65
N THR A 881 14.77 -22.34 9.54
CA THR A 881 15.49 -23.08 8.48
C THR A 881 16.58 -22.24 7.82
N VAL A 882 16.36 -20.94 7.65
CA VAL A 882 17.26 -20.02 6.93
C VAL A 882 18.11 -19.16 7.88
N GLY A 883 17.71 -19.07 9.15
CA GLY A 883 18.32 -18.22 10.17
C GLY A 883 18.04 -16.73 9.91
N ILE A 884 16.79 -16.37 9.67
CA ILE A 884 16.33 -14.97 9.47
C ILE A 884 15.21 -14.63 10.45
N SER A 885 14.84 -13.34 10.58
CA SER A 885 13.68 -12.95 11.38
C SER A 885 12.38 -13.45 10.76
N ARG A 886 11.35 -13.60 11.60
CA ARG A 886 10.02 -14.03 11.16
C ARG A 886 9.41 -13.07 10.13
N ASP A 887 9.61 -11.76 10.29
CA ASP A 887 9.06 -10.76 9.36
C ASP A 887 9.73 -10.83 7.99
N HIS A 888 11.04 -11.06 7.94
CA HIS A 888 11.73 -11.34 6.68
C HIS A 888 11.24 -12.67 6.07
N ALA A 889 11.02 -13.70 6.90
CA ALA A 889 10.47 -14.98 6.45
C ALA A 889 9.04 -14.86 5.92
N LYS A 890 8.23 -13.94 6.44
CA LYS A 890 6.91 -13.60 5.88
C LYS A 890 7.07 -13.14 4.44
N ILE A 891 7.92 -12.13 4.19
CA ILE A 891 8.19 -11.63 2.83
C ILE A 891 8.68 -12.76 1.90
N PHE A 892 9.56 -13.64 2.40
CA PHE A 892 10.02 -14.81 1.63
C PHE A 892 8.90 -15.77 1.26
N ASN A 893 8.07 -16.16 2.23
CA ASN A 893 7.03 -17.16 2.01
C ASN A 893 6.02 -16.66 0.99
N TYR A 894 5.55 -15.42 1.10
CA TYR A 894 4.67 -14.82 0.09
C TYR A 894 5.34 -14.80 -1.27
N GLY A 895 6.54 -14.20 -1.40
CA GLY A 895 7.24 -14.16 -2.70
C GLY A 895 7.44 -15.54 -3.33
N ARG A 896 7.75 -16.55 -2.51
CA ARG A 896 8.00 -17.93 -2.95
C ARG A 896 6.72 -18.66 -3.39
N ILE A 897 5.63 -18.52 -2.65
CA ILE A 897 4.32 -19.12 -3.00
C ILE A 897 3.86 -18.58 -4.36
N TYR A 898 4.12 -17.31 -4.65
CA TYR A 898 3.81 -16.68 -5.95
C TYR A 898 4.84 -16.98 -7.05
N GLY A 899 5.67 -18.01 -6.88
CA GLY A 899 6.53 -18.51 -7.94
C GLY A 899 7.87 -17.80 -8.09
N ALA A 900 8.31 -16.99 -7.11
CA ALA A 900 9.67 -16.47 -7.15
C ALA A 900 10.69 -17.63 -7.16
N GLY A 901 11.69 -17.53 -8.04
CA GLY A 901 12.73 -18.54 -8.19
C GLY A 901 13.89 -18.40 -7.19
N ARG A 902 14.79 -19.40 -7.19
CA ARG A 902 15.96 -19.45 -6.30
C ARG A 902 16.86 -18.21 -6.42
N LEU A 903 17.05 -17.68 -7.63
CA LEU A 903 17.83 -16.46 -7.89
C LEU A 903 17.22 -15.22 -7.23
N PHE A 904 15.90 -15.11 -7.20
CA PHE A 904 15.22 -14.02 -6.50
C PHE A 904 15.45 -14.14 -5.00
N ALA A 905 15.29 -15.34 -4.43
CA ALA A 905 15.52 -15.55 -3.01
C ALA A 905 16.97 -15.29 -2.60
N GLN A 906 17.95 -15.68 -3.41
CA GLN A 906 19.37 -15.35 -3.20
C GLN A 906 19.57 -13.83 -3.12
N ARG A 907 19.04 -13.08 -4.09
CA ARG A 907 19.16 -11.61 -4.12
C ARG A 907 18.50 -10.98 -2.89
N LEU A 908 17.30 -11.46 -2.52
CA LEU A 908 16.56 -10.93 -1.37
C LEU A 908 17.28 -11.24 -0.05
N LEU A 909 17.88 -12.42 0.11
CA LEU A 909 18.69 -12.77 1.28
C LEU A 909 19.88 -11.82 1.43
N MET A 910 20.58 -11.54 0.32
CA MET A 910 21.70 -10.59 0.30
C MET A 910 21.25 -9.15 0.56
N GLN A 911 20.02 -8.78 0.17
CA GLN A 911 19.45 -7.46 0.47
C GLN A 911 19.14 -7.31 1.97
N PHE A 912 18.52 -8.31 2.59
CA PHE A 912 18.24 -8.26 4.03
C PHE A 912 19.52 -8.30 4.85
N ASN A 913 20.45 -9.17 4.49
CA ASN A 913 21.74 -9.27 5.14
C ASN A 913 22.88 -9.13 4.12
N HIS A 914 23.45 -7.93 4.05
CA HIS A 914 24.56 -7.59 3.15
C HIS A 914 25.87 -8.31 3.51
N ARG A 915 25.94 -8.99 4.67
CA ARG A 915 27.10 -9.79 5.08
C ARG A 915 27.06 -11.22 4.51
N LEU A 916 25.90 -11.69 4.02
CA LEU A 916 25.80 -13.00 3.39
C LEU A 916 26.55 -12.99 2.06
N THR A 917 27.43 -13.98 1.87
CA THR A 917 28.10 -14.20 0.60
C THR A 917 27.11 -14.70 -0.45
N ALA A 918 27.44 -14.54 -1.73
CA ALA A 918 26.60 -15.07 -2.82
C ALA A 918 26.50 -16.61 -2.76
N ALA A 919 27.56 -17.29 -2.33
CA ALA A 919 27.62 -18.74 -2.17
C ALA A 919 26.76 -19.21 -0.99
N GLU A 920 26.86 -18.57 0.18
CA GLU A 920 26.01 -18.87 1.33
C GLU A 920 24.54 -18.56 1.06
N ALA A 921 24.25 -17.42 0.41
CA ALA A 921 22.88 -17.07 0.03
C ALA A 921 22.31 -18.11 -0.95
N THR A 922 23.12 -18.63 -1.87
CA THR A 922 22.72 -19.73 -2.77
C THR A 922 22.48 -21.02 -2.00
N LYS A 923 23.36 -21.37 -1.05
CA LYS A 923 23.21 -22.56 -0.20
C LYS A 923 21.94 -22.48 0.64
N LYS A 924 21.70 -21.36 1.31
CA LYS A 924 20.49 -21.08 2.11
C LYS A 924 19.23 -21.10 1.25
N ALA A 925 19.25 -20.48 0.08
CA ALA A 925 18.15 -20.55 -0.87
C ALA A 925 17.88 -21.99 -1.32
N ASN A 926 18.91 -22.77 -1.67
CA ASN A 926 18.74 -24.17 -2.05
C ASN A 926 18.13 -25.01 -0.93
N ILE A 927 18.60 -24.85 0.31
CA ILE A 927 18.03 -25.54 1.49
C ILE A 927 16.56 -25.16 1.67
N MET A 928 16.23 -23.88 1.57
CA MET A 928 14.86 -23.37 1.70
C MET A 928 13.93 -23.95 0.62
N TYR A 929 14.33 -23.92 -0.66
CA TYR A 929 13.48 -24.44 -1.75
C TYR A 929 13.37 -25.97 -1.73
N SER A 930 14.43 -26.68 -1.34
CA SER A 930 14.39 -28.14 -1.23
C SER A 930 13.51 -28.61 -0.08
N SER A 931 13.51 -27.92 1.06
CA SER A 931 12.65 -28.25 2.21
C SER A 931 11.18 -27.87 2.00
N THR A 932 10.92 -26.81 1.21
CA THR A 932 9.56 -26.30 0.96
C THR A 932 8.94 -26.82 -0.35
N LYS A 933 9.45 -26.40 -1.51
CA LYS A 933 8.94 -26.81 -2.83
C LYS A 933 9.29 -28.27 -3.14
N GLY A 934 10.43 -28.76 -2.64
CA GLY A 934 10.90 -30.11 -2.87
C GLY A 934 11.75 -30.25 -4.14
N SER A 935 11.84 -31.49 -4.62
CA SER A 935 12.59 -31.88 -5.82
C SER A 935 11.65 -32.31 -6.94
N ARG A 936 12.03 -32.06 -8.19
CA ARG A 936 11.29 -32.56 -9.36
C ARG A 936 11.61 -34.04 -9.57
N LYS A 937 10.60 -34.90 -9.50
CA LYS A 937 10.69 -36.34 -9.78
C LYS A 937 9.79 -36.68 -10.95
N LYS A 938 10.21 -37.64 -11.79
CA LYS A 938 9.36 -38.18 -12.85
C LYS A 938 8.42 -39.21 -12.23
N LYS A 939 7.11 -38.98 -12.35
CA LYS A 939 6.06 -39.91 -11.95
C LYS A 939 5.41 -40.45 -13.22
N LEU A 940 5.21 -41.76 -13.28
CA LEU A 940 4.48 -42.39 -14.37
C LEU A 940 2.99 -42.03 -14.21
N GLN A 941 2.38 -41.50 -15.26
CA GLN A 941 0.95 -41.24 -15.35
C GLN A 941 0.39 -41.89 -16.60
N GLU A 942 -0.86 -42.32 -16.50
CA GLU A 942 -1.63 -42.87 -17.60
C GLU A 942 -2.55 -41.76 -18.15
N SER A 943 -2.48 -41.52 -19.46
CA SER A 943 -3.42 -40.65 -20.17
C SER A 943 -4.82 -41.26 -20.19
N ALA A 944 -5.84 -40.44 -20.49
CA ALA A 944 -7.20 -40.93 -20.71
C ALA A 944 -7.28 -42.02 -21.80
N ASP A 945 -6.33 -42.01 -22.75
CA ASP A 945 -6.23 -42.98 -23.84
C ASP A 945 -5.41 -44.24 -23.46
N GLY A 946 -5.05 -44.43 -22.19
CA GLY A 946 -4.26 -45.58 -21.70
C GLY A 946 -2.75 -45.48 -21.91
N THR A 947 -2.26 -44.40 -22.55
CA THR A 947 -0.83 -44.21 -22.82
C THR A 947 -0.08 -43.80 -21.56
N LEU A 948 0.97 -44.54 -21.18
CA LEU A 948 1.83 -44.20 -20.05
C LEU A 948 2.89 -43.17 -20.45
N PHE A 949 2.93 -42.04 -19.75
CA PHE A 949 3.94 -41.00 -19.94
C PHE A 949 4.52 -40.52 -18.60
N TYR A 950 5.75 -39.99 -18.65
CA TYR A 950 6.41 -39.45 -17.46
C TYR A 950 6.05 -37.98 -17.28
N LYS A 951 5.26 -37.68 -16.25
CA LYS A 951 5.03 -36.30 -15.80
C LYS A 951 6.03 -35.92 -14.72
N THR A 952 6.62 -34.74 -14.83
CA THR A 952 7.51 -34.23 -13.79
C THR A 952 6.68 -33.56 -12.71
N VAL A 953 6.78 -34.02 -11.46
CA VAL A 953 6.04 -33.50 -10.30
C VAL A 953 6.99 -33.14 -9.17
N TRP A 954 6.60 -32.19 -8.33
CA TRP A 954 7.32 -31.85 -7.11
C TRP A 954 7.07 -32.90 -6.03
N ALA A 955 8.13 -33.29 -5.32
CA ALA A 955 8.06 -34.25 -4.22
C ALA A 955 9.09 -33.97 -3.12
N GLY A 956 8.70 -34.27 -1.87
CA GLY A 956 9.58 -34.26 -0.69
C GLY A 956 9.71 -32.91 0.03
N GLY A 957 9.01 -31.88 -0.41
CA GLY A 957 8.91 -30.60 0.30
C GLY A 957 7.56 -30.43 0.99
N SER A 958 7.48 -29.50 1.95
CA SER A 958 6.25 -29.21 2.70
C SER A 958 5.07 -28.75 1.84
N GLU A 959 5.35 -28.14 0.68
CA GLU A 959 4.39 -27.51 -0.23
C GLU A 959 4.35 -28.17 -1.62
N SER A 960 5.05 -29.28 -1.81
CA SER A 960 5.16 -29.94 -3.11
C SER A 960 3.80 -30.20 -3.74
N GLU A 961 2.82 -30.66 -2.94
CA GLU A 961 1.49 -30.99 -3.45
C GLU A 961 0.68 -29.76 -3.87
N MET A 962 0.76 -28.66 -3.11
CA MET A 962 0.16 -27.38 -3.51
C MET A 962 0.71 -26.90 -4.85
N PHE A 963 2.03 -26.94 -5.06
CA PHE A 963 2.62 -26.58 -6.36
C PHE A 963 2.21 -27.53 -7.49
N ASN A 964 2.05 -28.83 -7.22
CA ASN A 964 1.57 -29.79 -8.21
C ASN A 964 0.15 -29.45 -8.67
N GLN A 965 -0.74 -29.13 -7.73
CA GLN A 965 -2.13 -28.77 -8.04
C GLN A 965 -2.22 -27.41 -8.76
N LEU A 966 -1.46 -26.41 -8.31
CA LEU A 966 -1.41 -25.10 -8.97
C LEU A 966 -0.82 -25.18 -10.39
N GLU A 967 0.29 -25.92 -10.59
CA GLU A 967 0.86 -26.15 -11.92
C GLU A 967 -0.14 -26.92 -12.80
N ALA A 968 -0.85 -27.92 -12.24
CA ALA A 968 -1.88 -28.66 -12.99
C ALA A 968 -3.02 -27.76 -13.48
N ILE A 969 -3.56 -26.88 -12.64
CA ILE A 969 -4.58 -25.90 -13.03
C ILE A 969 -4.02 -24.93 -14.08
N ALA A 970 -2.82 -24.39 -13.83
CA ALA A 970 -2.19 -23.43 -14.72
C ALA A 970 -1.94 -24.01 -16.12
N THR A 971 -1.56 -25.28 -16.24
CA THR A 971 -1.26 -25.95 -17.53
C THR A 971 -2.47 -26.47 -18.31
N ARG A 972 -3.69 -26.38 -17.77
CA ARG A 972 -4.91 -26.79 -18.52
C ARG A 972 -5.04 -25.98 -19.81
N GLU A 973 -5.64 -26.58 -20.83
CA GLU A 973 -5.93 -25.91 -22.11
C GLU A 973 -6.72 -24.60 -21.90
N SER A 974 -7.72 -24.65 -21.02
CA SER A 974 -8.42 -23.46 -20.51
C SER A 974 -8.27 -23.35 -18.99
N PRO A 975 -7.30 -22.58 -18.48
CA PRO A 975 -7.11 -22.41 -17.04
C PRO A 975 -8.26 -21.59 -16.43
N THR A 976 -8.88 -22.16 -15.40
CA THR A 976 -9.98 -21.55 -14.64
C THR A 976 -9.70 -21.56 -13.13
N THR A 977 -10.32 -20.65 -12.39
CA THR A 977 -10.29 -20.71 -10.92
C THR A 977 -11.10 -21.92 -10.41
N PRO A 978 -10.66 -22.58 -9.32
CA PRO A 978 -11.28 -23.81 -8.84
C PRO A 978 -12.68 -23.66 -8.22
N VAL A 979 -13.12 -22.43 -7.91
CA VAL A 979 -14.38 -22.20 -7.17
C VAL A 979 -15.50 -21.64 -8.06
N LEU A 980 -15.20 -20.57 -8.81
CA LEU A 980 -16.17 -19.87 -9.66
C LEU A 980 -15.93 -20.05 -11.17
N ASP A 981 -14.99 -20.93 -11.55
CA ASP A 981 -14.66 -21.25 -12.94
C ASP A 981 -14.30 -20.02 -13.79
N CYS A 982 -13.66 -19.02 -13.18
CA CYS A 982 -13.27 -17.79 -13.87
C CYS A 982 -12.04 -18.04 -14.73
N HIS A 983 -12.09 -17.70 -16.02
CA HIS A 983 -10.98 -17.95 -16.93
C HIS A 983 -9.83 -16.93 -16.77
N ILE A 984 -8.61 -17.36 -17.07
CA ILE A 984 -7.41 -16.51 -17.11
C ILE A 984 -7.46 -15.48 -18.25
N SER A 985 -6.59 -14.46 -18.17
CA SER A 985 -6.07 -13.70 -19.32
C SER A 985 -5.97 -14.48 -20.63
N LYS A 986 -6.68 -14.15 -21.73
CA LYS A 986 -6.32 -14.63 -23.09
C LYS A 986 -4.82 -14.49 -23.34
N ALA A 987 -4.21 -13.36 -22.95
CA ALA A 987 -2.78 -13.11 -23.09
C ALA A 987 -1.87 -14.12 -22.34
N LEU A 988 -2.42 -14.98 -21.48
CA LEU A 988 -1.69 -15.97 -20.67
C LEU A 988 -2.22 -17.40 -20.87
N GLU A 989 -3.17 -17.60 -21.78
CA GLU A 989 -3.64 -18.95 -22.09
C GLU A 989 -2.54 -19.73 -22.82
N PRO A 990 -2.36 -21.03 -22.50
CA PRO A 990 -1.32 -21.84 -23.14
C PRO A 990 -1.41 -21.88 -24.66
N GLN A 991 -2.60 -21.68 -25.25
CA GLN A 991 -2.75 -21.59 -26.70
C GLN A 991 -1.96 -20.44 -27.34
N TYR A 992 -1.72 -19.32 -26.62
CA TYR A 992 -1.03 -18.14 -27.16
C TYR A 992 0.39 -17.95 -26.61
N VAL A 993 0.71 -18.53 -25.46
CA VAL A 993 2.04 -18.39 -24.81
C VAL A 993 2.80 -19.69 -24.64
N GLY A 994 2.21 -20.84 -24.97
CA GLY A 994 2.79 -22.15 -24.71
C GLY A 994 3.15 -22.34 -23.24
N ASP A 995 4.43 -22.64 -22.99
CA ASP A 995 5.00 -22.84 -21.64
C ASP A 995 5.56 -21.56 -20.99
N ASP A 996 5.51 -20.42 -21.68
CA ASP A 996 5.97 -19.15 -21.13
C ASP A 996 5.05 -18.62 -20.02
N PHE A 997 5.59 -17.70 -19.21
CA PHE A 997 4.90 -17.02 -18.11
C PHE A 997 4.28 -17.95 -17.04
N MET A 998 4.79 -19.17 -16.87
CA MET A 998 4.29 -20.14 -15.90
C MET A 998 4.21 -19.59 -14.46
N THR A 999 5.18 -18.77 -14.04
CA THR A 999 5.14 -18.11 -12.72
C THR A 999 3.96 -17.17 -12.56
N SER A 1000 3.63 -16.41 -13.61
CA SER A 1000 2.46 -15.51 -13.63
C SER A 1000 1.16 -16.29 -13.62
N ARG A 1001 1.08 -17.42 -14.33
CA ARG A 1001 -0.09 -18.30 -14.38
C ARG A 1001 -0.36 -18.98 -13.04
N VAL A 1002 0.66 -19.52 -12.39
CA VAL A 1002 0.55 -20.13 -11.05
C VAL A 1002 0.14 -19.10 -10.00
N ASN A 1003 0.74 -17.90 -10.03
CA ASN A 1003 0.34 -16.80 -9.15
C ASN A 1003 -1.11 -16.38 -9.38
N TRP A 1004 -1.54 -16.32 -10.64
CA TRP A 1004 -2.92 -15.99 -11.01
C TRP A 1004 -3.94 -16.94 -10.38
N VAL A 1005 -3.67 -18.25 -10.29
CA VAL A 1005 -4.62 -19.21 -9.70
C VAL A 1005 -4.98 -18.82 -8.26
N VAL A 1006 -4.00 -18.50 -7.41
CA VAL A 1006 -4.24 -18.13 -6.01
C VAL A 1006 -4.87 -16.74 -5.91
N GLN A 1007 -4.27 -15.73 -6.58
CA GLN A 1007 -4.72 -14.35 -6.47
C GLN A 1007 -6.12 -14.12 -7.06
N SER A 1008 -6.44 -14.80 -8.16
CA SER A 1008 -7.77 -14.76 -8.78
C SER A 1008 -8.80 -15.51 -7.93
N SER A 1009 -8.41 -16.60 -7.25
CA SER A 1009 -9.29 -17.28 -6.29
C SER A 1009 -9.57 -16.43 -5.05
N ALA A 1010 -8.62 -15.60 -4.60
CA ALA A 1010 -8.88 -14.63 -3.53
C ALA A 1010 -9.94 -13.59 -3.94
N VAL A 1011 -9.95 -13.17 -5.22
CA VAL A 1011 -11.03 -12.30 -5.72
C VAL A 1011 -12.38 -13.02 -5.74
N ASP A 1012 -12.40 -14.33 -6.02
CA ASP A 1012 -13.63 -15.14 -5.90
C ASP A 1012 -14.15 -15.16 -4.46
N TYR A 1013 -13.24 -15.22 -3.48
CA TYR A 1013 -13.55 -15.15 -2.05
C TYR A 1013 -14.22 -13.82 -1.69
N LEU A 1014 -13.62 -12.69 -2.07
CA LEU A 1014 -14.18 -11.37 -1.86
C LEU A 1014 -15.57 -11.24 -2.50
N HIS A 1015 -15.75 -11.68 -3.75
CA HIS A 1015 -17.05 -11.61 -4.43
C HIS A 1015 -18.13 -12.43 -3.69
N LEU A 1016 -17.79 -13.63 -3.20
CA LEU A 1016 -18.71 -14.45 -2.40
C LEU A 1016 -19.10 -13.74 -1.10
N MET A 1017 -18.15 -13.10 -0.42
CA MET A 1017 -18.43 -12.30 0.78
C MET A 1017 -19.39 -11.15 0.49
N LEU A 1018 -19.13 -10.38 -0.56
CA LEU A 1018 -19.97 -9.24 -0.93
C LEU A 1018 -21.41 -9.66 -1.29
N VAL A 1019 -21.57 -10.77 -2.00
CA VAL A 1019 -22.89 -11.32 -2.36
C VAL A 1019 -23.64 -11.80 -1.12
N CYS A 1020 -22.98 -12.54 -0.22
CA CYS A 1020 -23.59 -13.01 1.02
C CYS A 1020 -24.01 -11.87 1.93
N MET A 1021 -23.10 -10.92 2.15
CA MET A 1021 -23.40 -9.77 3.01
C MET A 1021 -24.51 -8.92 2.40
N GLY A 1022 -24.51 -8.70 1.08
CA GLY A 1022 -25.60 -8.01 0.38
C GLY A 1022 -26.95 -8.72 0.50
N TRP A 1023 -26.95 -10.06 0.57
CA TRP A 1023 -28.16 -10.82 0.86
C TRP A 1023 -28.63 -10.65 2.30
N LEU A 1024 -27.75 -10.85 3.29
CA LEU A 1024 -28.11 -10.74 4.71
C LEU A 1024 -28.60 -9.33 5.07
N ILE A 1025 -27.94 -8.30 4.53
CA ILE A 1025 -28.35 -6.90 4.68
C ILE A 1025 -29.80 -6.71 4.21
N LYS A 1026 -30.15 -7.28 3.05
CA LYS A 1026 -31.48 -7.14 2.47
C LYS A 1026 -32.54 -8.00 3.17
N GLU A 1027 -32.22 -9.24 3.50
CA GLU A 1027 -33.15 -10.21 4.09
C GLU A 1027 -33.56 -9.83 5.52
N TYR A 1028 -32.64 -9.22 6.27
CA TYR A 1028 -32.83 -8.85 7.66
C TYR A 1028 -33.01 -7.33 7.88
N ASP A 1029 -33.08 -6.53 6.81
CA ASP A 1029 -33.20 -5.07 6.87
C ASP A 1029 -32.18 -4.42 7.82
N ILE A 1030 -30.90 -4.73 7.57
CA ILE A 1030 -29.77 -4.13 8.28
C ILE A 1030 -29.42 -2.83 7.55
N ASP A 1031 -29.38 -1.68 8.24
CA ASP A 1031 -28.98 -0.42 7.60
C ASP A 1031 -27.47 -0.36 7.43
N ALA A 1032 -26.98 -0.97 6.34
CA ALA A 1032 -25.57 -1.07 6.02
C ALA A 1032 -25.28 -0.78 4.55
N ARG A 1033 -24.10 -0.21 4.30
CA ARG A 1033 -23.56 0.07 2.97
C ARG A 1033 -22.10 -0.39 2.88
N PHE A 1034 -21.74 -0.97 1.74
CA PHE A 1034 -20.34 -1.29 1.45
C PHE A 1034 -19.50 0.00 1.41
N SER A 1035 -18.46 0.06 2.25
CA SER A 1035 -17.56 1.22 2.30
C SER A 1035 -16.37 1.00 1.38
N ILE A 1036 -15.51 0.03 1.70
CA ILE A 1036 -14.33 -0.31 0.89
C ILE A 1036 -13.81 -1.70 1.28
N SER A 1037 -13.07 -2.33 0.36
CA SER A 1037 -12.22 -3.47 0.67
C SER A 1037 -10.78 -3.12 0.33
N ILE A 1038 -9.87 -3.25 1.30
CA ILE A 1038 -8.45 -2.90 1.19
C ILE A 1038 -7.63 -4.14 1.53
N HIS A 1039 -6.89 -4.66 0.54
CA HIS A 1039 -6.21 -5.96 0.69
C HIS A 1039 -7.22 -7.05 1.06
N ASP A 1040 -7.08 -7.65 2.24
CA ASP A 1040 -7.92 -8.75 2.75
C ASP A 1040 -8.93 -8.23 3.80
N GLU A 1041 -9.01 -6.90 3.98
CA GLU A 1041 -9.97 -6.23 4.85
C GLU A 1041 -11.25 -5.87 4.08
N VAL A 1042 -12.42 -6.07 4.70
CA VAL A 1042 -13.72 -5.64 4.16
C VAL A 1042 -14.43 -4.78 5.20
N ARG A 1043 -14.84 -3.57 4.83
CA ARG A 1043 -15.48 -2.59 5.73
C ARG A 1043 -16.86 -2.18 5.19
N TYR A 1044 -17.83 -2.11 6.10
CA TYR A 1044 -19.18 -1.63 5.86
C TYR A 1044 -19.48 -0.44 6.78
N LEU A 1045 -20.16 0.58 6.25
CA LEU A 1045 -20.75 1.65 7.03
C LEU A 1045 -22.13 1.18 7.49
N VAL A 1046 -22.39 1.15 8.80
CA VAL A 1046 -23.59 0.56 9.40
C VAL A 1046 -24.18 1.53 10.42
N ALA A 1047 -25.50 1.66 10.47
CA ALA A 1047 -26.16 2.45 11.49
C ALA A 1047 -25.89 1.86 12.89
N ASP A 1048 -25.79 2.71 13.91
CA ASP A 1048 -25.41 2.31 15.27
C ASP A 1048 -26.32 1.22 15.86
N LYS A 1049 -27.63 1.28 15.54
CA LYS A 1049 -28.63 0.28 15.95
C LYS A 1049 -28.34 -1.14 15.43
N ASP A 1050 -27.65 -1.25 14.31
CA ASP A 1050 -27.43 -2.50 13.59
C ASP A 1050 -25.99 -3.03 13.65
N LYS A 1051 -25.09 -2.33 14.36
CA LYS A 1051 -23.65 -2.65 14.37
C LYS A 1051 -23.34 -4.11 14.77
N TYR A 1052 -24.01 -4.63 15.80
CA TYR A 1052 -23.80 -6.02 16.26
C TYR A 1052 -24.45 -7.04 15.33
N ARG A 1053 -25.63 -6.74 14.78
CA ARG A 1053 -26.33 -7.57 13.78
C ARG A 1053 -25.50 -7.70 12.51
N ALA A 1054 -24.91 -6.60 12.04
CA ALA A 1054 -24.00 -6.59 10.91
C ALA A 1054 -22.70 -7.36 11.21
N GLY A 1055 -22.18 -7.28 12.44
CA GLY A 1055 -21.03 -8.07 12.87
C GLY A 1055 -21.29 -9.58 12.79
N LEU A 1056 -22.47 -10.02 13.27
CA LEU A 1056 -22.90 -11.42 13.14
C LEU A 1056 -23.09 -11.83 11.68
N ALA A 1057 -23.71 -10.97 10.86
CA ALA A 1057 -23.90 -11.23 9.44
C ALA A 1057 -22.56 -11.40 8.70
N LEU A 1058 -21.53 -10.64 9.09
CA LEU A 1058 -20.19 -10.76 8.54
C LEU A 1058 -19.52 -12.08 8.94
N GLN A 1059 -19.68 -12.52 10.20
CA GLN A 1059 -19.19 -13.83 10.65
C GLN A 1059 -19.83 -14.98 9.87
N ILE A 1060 -21.16 -14.96 9.70
CA ILE A 1060 -21.90 -15.96 8.90
C ILE A 1060 -21.46 -15.93 7.44
N THR A 1061 -21.21 -14.73 6.90
CA THR A 1061 -20.70 -14.56 5.54
C THR A 1061 -19.37 -15.28 5.32
N ASN A 1062 -18.40 -15.14 6.24
CA ASN A 1062 -17.12 -15.85 6.18
C ASN A 1062 -17.29 -17.37 6.29
N LEU A 1063 -18.14 -17.83 7.20
CA LEU A 1063 -18.47 -19.25 7.36
C LEU A 1063 -19.01 -19.86 6.05
N LEU A 1064 -19.99 -19.21 5.42
CA LEU A 1064 -20.57 -19.65 4.15
C LEU A 1064 -19.56 -19.61 3.00
N THR A 1065 -18.73 -18.57 2.95
CA THR A 1065 -17.71 -18.41 1.92
C THR A 1065 -16.65 -19.50 2.01
N ARG A 1066 -16.12 -19.78 3.21
CA ARG A 1066 -15.14 -20.86 3.39
C ARG A 1066 -15.74 -22.24 3.15
N SER A 1067 -17.00 -22.44 3.53
CA SER A 1067 -17.73 -23.69 3.26
C SER A 1067 -17.93 -23.92 1.76
N MET A 1068 -18.21 -22.86 0.98
CA MET A 1068 -18.29 -22.93 -0.48
C MET A 1068 -16.97 -23.39 -1.11
N PHE A 1069 -15.85 -22.82 -0.67
CA PHE A 1069 -14.50 -23.20 -1.14
C PHE A 1069 -14.19 -24.67 -0.84
N ALA A 1070 -14.43 -25.11 0.40
CA ALA A 1070 -14.23 -26.49 0.80
C ALA A 1070 -15.12 -27.44 -0.04
N TYR A 1071 -16.40 -27.11 -0.20
CA TYR A 1071 -17.36 -27.90 -0.96
C TYR A 1071 -16.97 -28.06 -2.43
N LYS A 1072 -16.58 -26.95 -3.10
CA LYS A 1072 -16.15 -26.98 -4.51
C LYS A 1072 -14.88 -27.80 -4.75
N LEU A 1073 -13.99 -27.85 -3.76
CA LEU A 1073 -12.80 -28.71 -3.79
C LEU A 1073 -13.07 -30.15 -3.30
N GLY A 1074 -14.33 -30.50 -3.05
CA GLY A 1074 -14.76 -31.87 -2.71
C GLY A 1074 -14.62 -32.24 -1.24
N MET A 1075 -14.42 -31.26 -0.35
CA MET A 1075 -14.36 -31.44 1.09
C MET A 1075 -15.72 -31.06 1.73
N LYS A 1076 -16.43 -32.05 2.29
CA LYS A 1076 -17.76 -31.88 2.91
C LYS A 1076 -17.69 -31.49 4.40
N ASP A 1077 -16.75 -30.62 4.75
CA ASP A 1077 -16.55 -30.15 6.13
C ASP A 1077 -15.64 -28.92 6.17
N LEU A 1078 -15.54 -28.25 7.32
CA LEU A 1078 -14.66 -27.11 7.52
C LEU A 1078 -13.97 -27.15 8.90
N PRO A 1079 -12.68 -26.78 9.02
CA PRO A 1079 -12.03 -26.65 10.32
C PRO A 1079 -12.58 -25.47 11.14
N ARG A 1080 -12.72 -25.66 12.46
CA ARG A 1080 -13.25 -24.63 13.39
C ARG A 1080 -12.39 -23.37 13.47
N SER A 1081 -11.07 -23.51 13.30
CA SER A 1081 -10.10 -22.40 13.40
C SER A 1081 -10.24 -21.35 12.31
N VAL A 1082 -10.79 -21.73 11.15
CA VAL A 1082 -10.96 -20.84 10.01
C VAL A 1082 -12.40 -20.35 9.83
N ALA A 1083 -13.36 -21.02 10.45
CA ALA A 1083 -14.79 -20.83 10.19
C ALA A 1083 -15.29 -19.41 10.50
N PHE A 1084 -14.69 -18.76 11.50
CA PHE A 1084 -15.05 -17.42 11.96
C PHE A 1084 -13.82 -16.52 11.93
N PHE A 1085 -14.03 -15.21 11.80
CA PHE A 1085 -12.97 -14.22 12.00
C PHE A 1085 -12.43 -14.29 13.42
N SER A 1086 -11.16 -13.94 13.58
CA SER A 1086 -10.54 -13.76 14.89
C SER A 1086 -11.28 -12.69 15.70
N ALA A 1087 -11.62 -11.57 15.06
CA ALA A 1087 -12.53 -10.56 15.58
C ALA A 1087 -13.22 -9.80 14.44
N VAL A 1088 -14.39 -9.22 14.72
CA VAL A 1088 -15.01 -8.18 13.91
C VAL A 1088 -14.82 -6.86 14.61
N ASP A 1089 -14.22 -5.91 13.92
CA ASP A 1089 -13.99 -4.56 14.39
C ASP A 1089 -15.24 -3.69 14.19
N ILE A 1090 -15.59 -2.91 15.22
CA ILE A 1090 -16.63 -1.91 15.23
C ILE A 1090 -16.02 -0.59 15.70
N ASP A 1091 -15.97 0.42 14.84
CA ASP A 1091 -15.26 1.68 15.13
C ASP A 1091 -15.90 2.88 14.40
N THR A 1092 -15.69 4.09 14.91
CA THR A 1092 -16.06 5.35 14.23
C THR A 1092 -15.04 5.77 13.16
N CYS A 1093 -13.85 5.20 13.15
CA CYS A 1093 -12.81 5.50 12.15
C CYS A 1093 -12.22 4.23 11.54
N MET A 1094 -11.65 4.32 10.34
CA MET A 1094 -10.95 3.18 9.76
C MET A 1094 -9.50 3.09 10.25
N ARG A 1095 -9.18 2.11 11.08
CA ARG A 1095 -7.80 1.78 11.49
C ARG A 1095 -7.60 0.28 11.55
N LYS A 1096 -6.33 -0.13 11.53
CA LYS A 1096 -5.94 -1.55 11.48
C LYS A 1096 -6.41 -2.33 12.70
N GLU A 1097 -6.32 -1.72 13.87
CA GLU A 1097 -6.75 -2.28 15.16
C GLU A 1097 -7.54 -1.19 15.87
N VAL A 1098 -8.69 -1.53 16.45
CA VAL A 1098 -9.62 -0.56 17.06
C VAL A 1098 -9.05 0.17 18.28
N THR A 1099 -7.94 -0.32 18.84
CA THR A 1099 -7.23 0.30 19.97
C THR A 1099 -6.03 1.14 19.53
N LEU A 1100 -5.74 1.19 18.22
CA LEU A 1100 -4.58 1.92 17.71
C LEU A 1100 -4.89 3.43 17.68
N ASP A 1101 -4.21 4.19 18.53
CA ASP A 1101 -4.40 5.65 18.64
C ASP A 1101 -3.82 6.44 17.44
N CYS A 1102 -3.21 5.78 16.45
CA CYS A 1102 -2.66 6.38 15.23
C CYS A 1102 -1.79 7.63 15.47
N ARG A 1103 -0.90 7.58 16.47
CA ARG A 1103 0.07 8.66 16.74
C ARG A 1103 1.12 8.73 15.63
N THR A 1104 1.24 9.89 15.01
CA THR A 1104 2.19 10.17 13.93
C THR A 1104 2.80 11.56 14.12
N PRO A 1105 3.82 11.96 13.35
CA PRO A 1105 4.38 13.30 13.46
C PRO A 1105 3.39 14.42 13.12
N SER A 1106 2.41 14.16 12.24
CA SER A 1106 1.31 15.08 11.92
C SER A 1106 0.20 15.05 12.97
N ASN A 1107 0.00 13.91 13.65
CA ASN A 1107 -0.92 13.76 14.76
C ASN A 1107 -0.22 13.29 16.05
N PRO A 1108 0.52 14.16 16.76
CA PRO A 1108 1.31 13.76 17.92
C PRO A 1108 0.45 13.39 19.15
N ARG A 1109 -0.79 13.90 19.21
CA ARG A 1109 -1.73 13.65 20.32
C ARG A 1109 -2.60 12.41 20.12
N GLY A 1110 -2.53 11.76 18.96
CA GLY A 1110 -3.33 10.58 18.66
C GLY A 1110 -4.79 10.90 18.33
N MET A 1111 -5.57 9.87 18.04
CA MET A 1111 -6.98 9.98 17.67
C MET A 1111 -7.84 10.42 18.85
N GLU A 1112 -7.55 9.92 20.05
CA GLU A 1112 -8.35 10.19 21.25
C GLU A 1112 -8.24 11.66 21.69
N MET A 1113 -7.04 12.12 22.03
CA MET A 1113 -6.84 13.53 22.45
C MET A 1113 -6.79 14.53 21.29
N GLY A 1114 -6.34 14.11 20.10
CA GLY A 1114 -6.12 15.02 18.97
C GLY A 1114 -7.37 15.29 18.14
N TYR A 1115 -8.18 14.25 17.91
CA TYR A 1115 -9.39 14.31 17.07
C TYR A 1115 -10.69 13.99 17.84
N GLY A 1116 -10.61 13.61 19.12
CA GLY A 1116 -11.80 13.26 19.92
C GLY A 1116 -12.41 11.90 19.56
N VAL A 1117 -11.64 11.00 18.94
CA VAL A 1117 -12.11 9.70 18.47
C VAL A 1117 -11.67 8.61 19.45
N MET A 1118 -12.64 8.01 20.15
CA MET A 1118 -12.41 6.97 21.14
C MET A 1118 -12.01 5.62 20.50
N ASN A 1119 -11.56 4.67 21.34
CA ASN A 1119 -11.29 3.31 20.91
C ASN A 1119 -12.59 2.56 20.54
N GLY A 1120 -12.52 1.75 19.48
CA GLY A 1120 -13.61 0.89 19.06
C GLY A 1120 -13.63 -0.45 19.81
N GLU A 1121 -14.53 -1.33 19.38
CA GLU A 1121 -14.72 -2.69 19.91
C GLU A 1121 -14.25 -3.72 18.88
N ALA A 1122 -13.49 -4.73 19.29
CA ALA A 1122 -13.14 -5.87 18.45
C ALA A 1122 -13.73 -7.12 19.11
N LEU A 1123 -14.76 -7.69 18.47
CA LEU A 1123 -15.57 -8.73 19.08
C LEU A 1123 -15.35 -10.08 18.39
N ASP A 1124 -15.12 -11.12 19.17
CA ASP A 1124 -15.10 -12.49 18.65
C ASP A 1124 -16.53 -13.03 18.40
N ILE A 1125 -16.63 -14.25 17.86
CA ILE A 1125 -17.95 -14.84 17.57
C ILE A 1125 -18.80 -15.05 18.84
N LEU A 1126 -18.21 -15.40 19.98
CA LEU A 1126 -18.97 -15.66 21.20
C LEU A 1126 -19.51 -14.35 21.79
N GLU A 1127 -18.66 -13.32 21.84
CA GLU A 1127 -19.05 -11.98 22.30
C GLU A 1127 -20.16 -11.38 21.41
N ILE A 1128 -20.09 -11.58 20.09
CA ILE A 1128 -21.15 -11.16 19.17
C ILE A 1128 -22.46 -11.90 19.45
N LEU A 1129 -22.41 -13.20 19.77
CA LEU A 1129 -23.62 -13.98 20.08
C LEU A 1129 -24.29 -13.51 21.37
N GLU A 1130 -23.50 -13.15 22.39
CA GLU A 1130 -24.02 -12.53 23.61
C GLU A 1130 -24.69 -11.18 23.31
N LYS A 1131 -24.09 -10.36 22.45
CA LYS A 1131 -24.63 -9.05 22.04
C LYS A 1131 -25.84 -9.14 21.10
N THR A 1132 -26.12 -10.31 20.53
CA THR A 1132 -27.22 -10.54 19.57
C THR A 1132 -28.24 -11.56 20.10
N ASP A 1133 -28.35 -11.69 21.42
CA ASP A 1133 -29.36 -12.51 22.10
C ASP A 1133 -29.40 -13.96 21.59
N GLY A 1134 -28.21 -14.58 21.51
CA GLY A 1134 -28.04 -15.96 21.04
C GLY A 1134 -27.97 -16.10 19.51
N GLY A 1135 -27.63 -15.04 18.78
CA GLY A 1135 -27.38 -15.07 17.34
C GLY A 1135 -28.58 -14.68 16.47
N GLN A 1136 -29.46 -13.82 16.97
CA GLN A 1136 -30.62 -13.35 16.21
C GLN A 1136 -30.23 -12.20 15.28
N LEU A 1137 -30.49 -12.39 13.99
CA LEU A 1137 -30.31 -11.34 12.97
C LEU A 1137 -31.54 -10.44 12.80
N ARG A 1138 -32.73 -10.85 13.28
CA ARG A 1138 -33.94 -10.01 13.27
C ARG A 1138 -33.97 -9.14 14.52
N VAL A 1139 -34.53 -7.95 14.38
CA VAL A 1139 -34.84 -7.10 15.54
C VAL A 1139 -35.89 -7.82 16.38
N ASN A 1140 -35.63 -7.94 17.69
CA ASN A 1140 -36.65 -8.40 18.63
C ASN A 1140 -37.53 -7.18 18.99
N PRO A 1141 -38.80 -7.13 18.57
CA PRO A 1141 -39.66 -5.97 18.79
C PRO A 1141 -39.96 -5.67 20.27
N GLU A 1142 -39.66 -6.60 21.19
CA GLU A 1142 -39.76 -6.35 22.64
C GLU A 1142 -38.60 -5.51 23.19
N ILE A 1143 -37.45 -5.51 22.51
CA ILE A 1143 -36.25 -4.75 22.94
C ILE A 1143 -36.33 -3.30 22.46
N GLU A 1144 -36.91 -3.02 21.29
CA GLU A 1144 -37.15 -1.63 20.81
C GLU A 1144 -38.04 -0.85 21.78
N ARG A 1145 -39.08 -1.49 22.34
CA ARG A 1145 -39.94 -0.83 23.35
C ARG A 1145 -39.18 -0.49 24.63
N LEU A 1146 -38.27 -1.36 25.06
CA LEU A 1146 -37.48 -1.14 26.28
C LEU A 1146 -36.37 -0.11 26.07
N SER A 1147 -35.80 0.02 24.86
CA SER A 1147 -34.83 1.08 24.56
C SER A 1147 -35.48 2.45 24.40
N ASP A 1148 -36.68 2.51 23.83
CA ASP A 1148 -37.44 3.76 23.71
C ASP A 1148 -37.94 4.24 25.09
N GLU A 1149 -38.35 3.31 25.96
CA GLU A 1149 -38.75 3.62 27.36
C GLU A 1149 -37.54 4.03 28.23
N ALA A 1150 -36.35 3.46 28.00
CA ALA A 1150 -35.14 3.84 28.73
C ALA A 1150 -34.61 5.25 28.37
N THR A 1151 -34.89 5.75 27.16
CA THR A 1151 -34.55 7.13 26.76
C THR A 1151 -35.53 8.18 27.28
N ASP A 1152 -36.78 7.81 27.55
CA ASP A 1152 -37.76 8.73 28.15
C ASP A 1152 -37.56 8.89 29.66
N ASP A 1153 -37.12 7.85 30.38
CA ASP A 1153 -36.93 7.91 31.84
C ASP A 1153 -35.70 8.74 32.29
N GLU A 1154 -34.68 8.95 31.44
CA GLU A 1154 -33.53 9.83 31.78
C GLU A 1154 -33.82 11.34 31.61
N THR A 1155 -34.95 11.71 30.98
CA THR A 1155 -35.34 13.13 30.83
C THR A 1155 -36.30 13.63 31.90
N ALA A 1156 -36.85 12.75 32.74
CA ALA A 1156 -37.81 13.11 33.79
C ALA A 1156 -37.19 13.51 35.14
N ASP A 1157 -35.91 13.22 35.39
CA ASP A 1157 -35.30 13.35 36.73
C ASP A 1157 -34.37 14.58 36.92
N ASN A 1158 -34.32 15.52 35.95
CA ASN A 1158 -33.46 16.72 36.04
C ASN A 1158 -34.18 18.04 36.38
N ASP A 1159 -35.50 18.03 36.61
CA ASP A 1159 -36.28 19.26 36.88
C ASP A 1159 -36.66 19.51 38.36
N THR A 1160 -36.02 18.82 39.33
CA THR A 1160 -36.32 19.01 40.77
C THR A 1160 -35.13 19.30 41.69
N ILE A 1161 -34.04 19.89 41.19
CA ILE A 1161 -32.96 20.40 42.05
C ILE A 1161 -32.52 21.81 41.62
N TYR A 1162 -33.44 22.78 41.75
CA TYR A 1162 -33.10 24.17 42.09
C TYR A 1162 -34.14 24.67 43.10
N GLY A 1163 -33.79 24.53 44.38
CA GLY A 1163 -34.50 25.04 45.56
C GLY A 1163 -33.54 25.09 46.73
#